data_AF-A0A087DZM9-F1
#
_entry.id   AF-A0A087DZM9-F1
#
_cell.length_a   1.000
_cell.length_b   1.000
_cell.length_c   1.000
_cell.angle_alpha   90.00
_cell.angle_beta   90.00
_cell.angle_gamma   90.00
#
_symmetry.space_group_name_H-M   'P 1'
#
loop_
_entity.id
_entity.type
_entity.pdbx_description
1 polymer ?
#
loop_
_entity_poly.entity_id
_entity_poly.type
_entity_poly.pdbx_seq_one_letter_code
_entity_poly.pdbx_strand_id
1 'polypeptide(L)'
;MRTKATAYGIAGAIALALLAGSTTCIAHADSKPGDAAPTTDSNVATYAGNDMIIGGAQDSSGKPAMGYAAEAEGLTVVNRNLYANSGNAWGFTLGEVALGSGVAPEPSATVIAVGGDSKSWSTPLQAIGNGQYGGENPDILDPMEAWYQGQPSLRVSLDSDQHPVVPGTQVTKSGVPLTVNGIDYTNFDPSAMSEDYAQWKSTDSSTVTEINDTNVSPAPVDNDYAVYGYDEPRDGDESWTDNNGAQRRKTTLKLDKEMNVTLTGDGTSRQQVFGIDWTSILAAFANGGYTGIDFTFRNIPDSASVLVNAKDATAATIPVGWRVWWNNGTDPKNDVQVAEQYWNDDSATPNHAALRHAASSVMWNFKGGVTLSNSGTVNTVEGKAITGDAAAGWIGSIITPGTIIAQVTTNGRMYAGRDIYLYQPVSSETGLGLERHNYPWNGDQTTAPKGDGTLTWMKVGSDNENKPLAGSQWQLTADNNYSQTIDDNTGETGYRGLDGNPHPGEFTVEHLAYGTYTLKETKAPDGYELNDTSYTVTITANAKNPVFNNGEAIVNQQTPPPAPPTPATFTLKATKRFVDADGNPIALQKGRFSFQLKDKDGQVVSTAKNTADGSVTFDALTFDKTGVYTYTVCEINDAQQGVQYDPSTHHVIVTVTETADGRELNATIMLDGSNYTDDSLTFRNKRTPTVAALPLTGSVTGMSMLAASTLLAVASGLMLLATILRSRKTR
;
A
#
# COMPACT_ATOMS: atom_id res chain seq x y z
N MET A 1 -2.70 41.87 -5.03
CA MET A 1 -3.62 40.94 -5.70
C MET A 1 -3.46 39.59 -5.02
N ARG A 2 -4.49 39.14 -4.29
CA ARG A 2 -4.52 37.84 -3.63
C ARG A 2 -5.00 36.82 -4.66
N THR A 3 -4.14 35.91 -5.12
CA THR A 3 -4.56 34.71 -5.85
C THR A 3 -4.73 33.57 -4.85
N LYS A 4 -5.93 32.99 -4.89
CA LYS A 4 -6.41 31.92 -4.02
C LYS A 4 -5.58 30.66 -4.23
N ALA A 5 -4.72 30.32 -3.26
CA ALA A 5 -4.41 28.93 -2.95
C ALA A 5 -5.60 28.41 -2.12
N THR A 6 -6.41 27.51 -2.65
CA THR A 6 -7.50 26.89 -1.89
C THR A 6 -7.56 25.42 -2.25
N ALA A 7 -7.16 24.59 -1.29
CA ALA A 7 -7.64 23.23 -1.02
C ALA A 7 -7.83 22.29 -2.22
N TYR A 8 -6.75 21.74 -2.76
CA TYR A 8 -6.75 20.40 -3.37
C TYR A 8 -5.90 19.50 -2.49
N GLY A 9 -6.49 19.03 -1.39
CA GLY A 9 -5.86 18.12 -0.45
C GLY A 9 -6.64 16.81 -0.42
N ILE A 10 -5.94 15.69 -0.63
CA ILE A 10 -6.37 14.32 -0.32
C ILE A 10 -7.38 13.70 -1.32
N ALA A 11 -8.36 14.43 -1.86
CA ALA A 11 -9.37 13.87 -2.77
C ALA A 11 -8.81 13.36 -4.12
N GLY A 12 -7.83 14.07 -4.70
CA GLY A 12 -7.21 13.69 -5.99
C GLY A 12 -6.29 12.47 -5.92
N ALA A 13 -5.71 12.17 -4.76
CA ALA A 13 -4.87 10.97 -4.57
C ALA A 13 -5.71 9.70 -4.41
N ILE A 14 -6.92 9.83 -3.85
CA ILE A 14 -7.88 8.73 -3.72
C ILE A 14 -8.47 8.36 -5.09
N ALA A 15 -8.71 9.35 -5.97
CA ALA A 15 -9.15 9.14 -7.36
C ALA A 15 -8.18 8.29 -8.21
N LEU A 16 -6.88 8.33 -7.90
CA LEU A 16 -5.81 7.69 -8.67
C LEU A 16 -5.75 6.16 -8.46
N ALA A 17 -6.16 5.67 -7.29
CA ALA A 17 -6.17 4.24 -6.96
C ALA A 17 -7.46 3.54 -7.43
N LEU A 18 -8.53 4.28 -7.72
CA LEU A 18 -9.87 3.75 -7.95
C LEU A 18 -10.10 3.13 -9.33
N LEU A 19 -9.27 3.45 -10.33
CA LEU A 19 -9.47 3.05 -11.73
C LEU A 19 -8.26 2.37 -12.37
N ALA A 20 -7.11 2.33 -11.70
CA ALA A 20 -5.97 1.56 -12.17
C ALA A 20 -6.27 0.06 -11.97
N GLY A 21 -6.83 -0.57 -12.99
CA GLY A 21 -6.67 -2.02 -13.17
C GLY A 21 -5.19 -2.37 -13.07
N SER A 22 -4.88 -3.57 -12.60
CA SER A 22 -3.52 -4.12 -12.59
C SER A 22 -2.80 -3.76 -13.88
N THR A 23 -1.64 -3.09 -13.78
CA THR A 23 -0.81 -2.66 -14.91
C THR A 23 -0.17 -3.81 -15.69
N THR A 24 -0.52 -5.06 -15.38
CA THR A 24 -0.21 -6.20 -16.21
C THR A 24 -1.20 -6.26 -17.37
N CYS A 25 -0.69 -6.09 -18.59
CA CYS A 25 -1.34 -6.60 -19.78
C CYS A 25 -1.36 -8.13 -19.64
N ILE A 26 -2.37 -8.69 -18.98
CA ILE A 26 -2.44 -10.14 -18.81
C ILE A 26 -2.95 -10.71 -20.13
N ALA A 27 -2.06 -11.34 -20.88
CA ALA A 27 -2.45 -12.31 -21.88
C ALA A 27 -3.14 -13.47 -21.16
N HIS A 28 -4.47 -13.43 -21.07
CA HIS A 28 -5.25 -14.55 -20.55
C HIS A 28 -5.66 -15.46 -21.69
N ALA A 29 -5.14 -16.68 -21.63
CA ALA A 29 -5.47 -17.76 -22.54
C ALA A 29 -6.97 -18.10 -22.47
N ASP A 30 -7.52 -18.43 -23.64
CA ASP A 30 -8.84 -18.99 -23.91
C ASP A 30 -9.23 -20.07 -22.89
N SER A 31 -9.87 -19.67 -21.81
CA SER A 31 -10.36 -20.58 -20.77
C SER A 31 -11.84 -20.36 -20.58
N LYS A 32 -12.56 -21.48 -20.54
CA LYS A 32 -14.01 -21.57 -20.41
C LYS A 32 -14.47 -20.87 -19.14
N PRO A 33 -15.72 -20.35 -19.08
CA PRO A 33 -16.39 -20.09 -17.82
C PRO A 33 -16.33 -21.38 -16.97
N GLY A 34 -15.54 -21.35 -15.89
CA GLY A 34 -15.30 -22.49 -15.00
C GLY A 34 -13.89 -23.10 -14.99
N ASP A 35 -12.98 -22.76 -15.92
CA ASP A 35 -11.66 -23.42 -16.02
C ASP A 35 -10.43 -22.50 -15.81
N ALA A 36 -10.62 -21.18 -15.63
CA ALA A 36 -9.56 -20.29 -15.13
C ALA A 36 -9.96 -19.68 -13.79
N ALA A 37 -8.98 -19.56 -12.88
CA ALA A 37 -9.17 -18.81 -11.65
C ALA A 37 -9.71 -17.40 -11.98
N PRO A 38 -10.78 -16.92 -11.33
CA PRO A 38 -11.35 -15.61 -11.62
C PRO A 38 -10.27 -14.54 -11.45
N THR A 39 -10.18 -13.59 -12.38
CA THR A 39 -9.30 -12.43 -12.19
C THR A 39 -9.89 -11.61 -11.05
N THR A 40 -9.09 -11.34 -10.03
CA THR A 40 -9.54 -10.62 -8.85
C THR A 40 -9.41 -9.12 -9.03
N ASP A 41 -10.36 -8.36 -8.50
CA ASP A 41 -10.38 -6.90 -8.52
C ASP A 41 -10.77 -6.37 -7.13
N SER A 42 -9.83 -5.69 -6.48
CA SER A 42 -10.05 -5.06 -5.18
C SER A 42 -10.74 -3.70 -5.26
N ASN A 43 -10.93 -3.17 -6.47
CA ASN A 43 -11.48 -1.84 -6.68
C ASN A 43 -13.01 -1.83 -6.64
N VAL A 44 -13.57 -0.64 -6.40
CA VAL A 44 -15.01 -0.44 -6.44
C VAL A 44 -15.50 -0.56 -7.87
N ALA A 45 -16.37 -1.53 -8.13
CA ALA A 45 -16.99 -1.74 -9.43
C ALA A 45 -18.28 -0.91 -9.59
N THR A 46 -19.00 -0.66 -8.49
CA THR A 46 -20.17 0.21 -8.45
C THR A 46 -20.14 1.12 -7.24
N TYR A 47 -20.26 2.43 -7.47
CA TYR A 47 -20.36 3.45 -6.44
C TYR A 47 -21.62 4.29 -6.62
N ALA A 48 -22.49 4.27 -5.61
CA ALA A 48 -23.62 5.19 -5.49
C ALA A 48 -23.32 6.22 -4.39
N GLY A 49 -23.19 7.50 -4.77
CA GLY A 49 -22.92 8.62 -3.86
C GLY A 49 -24.07 8.94 -2.91
N ASN A 50 -25.28 8.50 -3.24
CA ASN A 50 -26.46 8.53 -2.36
C ASN A 50 -27.06 7.12 -2.22
N ASP A 51 -28.28 6.91 -2.74
CA ASP A 51 -29.00 5.63 -2.63
C ASP A 51 -28.75 4.76 -3.86
N MET A 52 -28.71 3.45 -3.66
CA MET A 52 -28.84 2.48 -4.74
C MET A 52 -30.22 1.83 -4.65
N ILE A 53 -30.97 1.89 -5.75
CA ILE A 53 -32.35 1.40 -5.85
C ILE A 53 -32.40 0.31 -6.92
N ILE A 54 -32.69 -0.92 -6.51
CA ILE A 54 -33.04 -2.02 -7.41
C ILE A 54 -34.56 -2.00 -7.56
N GLY A 55 -35.03 -1.53 -8.71
CA GLY A 55 -36.42 -1.18 -8.93
C GLY A 55 -36.61 0.30 -9.26
N GLY A 56 -37.87 0.68 -9.53
CA GLY A 56 -38.21 2.02 -9.99
C GLY A 56 -38.40 3.01 -8.84
N ALA A 57 -39.06 4.13 -9.15
CA ALA A 57 -39.37 5.17 -8.17
C ALA A 57 -40.06 4.60 -6.92
N GLN A 58 -39.69 5.12 -5.75
CA GLN A 58 -40.23 4.68 -4.46
C GLN A 58 -41.62 5.28 -4.21
N ASP A 59 -42.50 4.49 -3.59
CA ASP A 59 -43.79 4.96 -3.07
C ASP A 59 -43.63 5.73 -1.74
N SER A 60 -44.75 6.18 -1.16
CA SER A 60 -44.76 6.92 0.11
C SER A 60 -44.28 6.11 1.32
N SER A 61 -44.15 4.78 1.19
CA SER A 61 -43.58 3.89 2.21
C SER A 61 -42.08 3.64 2.02
N GLY A 62 -41.48 4.23 0.97
CA GLY A 62 -40.10 3.98 0.58
C GLY A 62 -39.92 2.69 -0.21
N LYS A 63 -40.99 1.98 -0.58
CA LYS A 63 -40.91 0.75 -1.38
C LYS A 63 -40.66 1.11 -2.85
N PRO A 64 -39.56 0.66 -3.48
CA PRO A 64 -39.34 0.85 -4.91
C PRO A 64 -40.45 0.19 -5.74
N ALA A 65 -40.79 0.76 -6.90
CA ALA A 65 -41.58 0.04 -7.90
C ALA A 65 -40.84 -1.25 -8.29
N MET A 66 -41.58 -2.34 -8.50
CA MET A 66 -40.97 -3.63 -8.82
C MET A 66 -40.23 -3.54 -10.17
N GLY A 67 -38.99 -4.00 -10.22
CA GLY A 67 -38.19 -4.05 -11.45
C GLY A 67 -37.55 -5.42 -11.66
N TYR A 68 -37.17 -5.75 -12.88
CA TYR A 68 -36.57 -7.05 -13.22
C TYR A 68 -35.05 -6.94 -13.37
N ALA A 69 -34.32 -6.92 -12.25
CA ALA A 69 -32.86 -6.91 -12.21
C ALA A 69 -32.34 -8.19 -11.54
N ALA A 70 -31.29 -8.78 -12.10
CA ALA A 70 -30.73 -10.05 -11.65
C ALA A 70 -29.51 -9.85 -10.76
N GLU A 71 -28.56 -9.02 -11.19
CA GLU A 71 -27.24 -9.05 -10.55
C GLU A 71 -26.36 -7.80 -10.75
N ALA A 72 -25.30 -7.72 -9.94
CA ALA A 72 -24.25 -6.72 -10.01
C ALA A 72 -22.89 -7.24 -9.51
N GLU A 73 -21.89 -7.23 -10.39
CA GLU A 73 -20.58 -7.88 -10.18
C GLU A 73 -19.53 -7.10 -9.36
N GLY A 74 -18.62 -7.75 -8.65
CA GLY A 74 -17.53 -7.05 -7.98
C GLY A 74 -18.00 -6.16 -6.80
N LEU A 75 -17.07 -5.38 -6.24
CA LEU A 75 -17.32 -4.57 -5.04
C LEU A 75 -18.32 -3.44 -5.31
N THR A 76 -19.43 -3.43 -4.55
CA THR A 76 -20.45 -2.38 -4.57
C THR A 76 -20.40 -1.52 -3.32
N VAL A 77 -20.36 -0.21 -3.48
CA VAL A 77 -20.34 0.78 -2.39
C VAL A 77 -21.54 1.71 -2.54
N VAL A 78 -22.34 1.81 -1.49
CA VAL A 78 -23.53 2.66 -1.42
C VAL A 78 -23.39 3.58 -0.23
N ASN A 79 -23.27 4.88 -0.47
CA ASN A 79 -22.96 5.84 0.59
C ASN A 79 -24.13 6.01 1.57
N ARG A 80 -25.37 5.88 1.10
CA ARG A 80 -26.58 6.00 1.93
C ARG A 80 -27.35 4.68 1.98
N ASN A 81 -28.51 4.55 1.33
CA ASN A 81 -29.35 3.37 1.49
C ASN A 81 -29.35 2.46 0.27
N LEU A 82 -29.48 1.16 0.49
CA LEU A 82 -29.72 0.16 -0.54
C LEU A 82 -31.15 -0.35 -0.43
N TYR A 83 -31.98 -0.05 -1.44
CA TYR A 83 -33.37 -0.49 -1.50
C TYR A 83 -33.58 -1.43 -2.68
N ALA A 84 -34.29 -2.54 -2.48
CA ALA A 84 -34.52 -3.50 -3.55
C ALA A 84 -35.94 -4.05 -3.62
N ASN A 85 -36.57 -4.01 -4.78
CA ASN A 85 -37.82 -4.71 -5.04
C ASN A 85 -37.72 -5.43 -6.38
N SER A 86 -36.96 -6.53 -6.38
CA SER A 86 -36.73 -7.31 -7.60
C SER A 86 -37.88 -8.28 -7.86
N GLY A 87 -38.43 -8.22 -9.08
CA GLY A 87 -39.38 -9.19 -9.61
C GLY A 87 -38.72 -10.48 -10.09
N ASN A 88 -37.39 -10.60 -10.01
CA ASN A 88 -36.69 -11.85 -10.27
C ASN A 88 -37.02 -12.85 -9.16
N ALA A 89 -37.47 -14.06 -9.53
CA ALA A 89 -37.81 -15.13 -8.59
C ALA A 89 -36.66 -15.50 -7.64
N TRP A 90 -35.42 -15.26 -8.05
CA TRP A 90 -34.21 -15.60 -7.29
C TRP A 90 -33.66 -14.45 -6.45
N GLY A 91 -34.29 -13.27 -6.47
CA GLY A 91 -33.78 -12.06 -5.83
C GLY A 91 -32.76 -11.31 -6.68
N PHE A 92 -32.05 -10.38 -6.04
CA PHE A 92 -30.95 -9.63 -6.65
C PHE A 92 -29.63 -9.99 -5.99
N THR A 93 -28.62 -10.29 -6.82
CA THR A 93 -27.33 -10.82 -6.38
C THR A 93 -26.21 -9.79 -6.56
N LEU A 94 -25.33 -9.67 -5.57
CA LEU A 94 -24.15 -8.79 -5.60
C LEU A 94 -22.86 -9.59 -5.41
N GLY A 95 -21.80 -9.23 -6.14
CA GLY A 95 -20.46 -9.79 -5.94
C GLY A 95 -19.98 -10.71 -7.06
N GLU A 96 -19.64 -11.96 -6.77
CA GLU A 96 -19.34 -12.94 -7.82
C GLU A 96 -20.64 -13.43 -8.47
N VAL A 97 -20.70 -13.46 -9.80
CA VAL A 97 -21.91 -13.87 -10.52
C VAL A 97 -21.61 -14.83 -11.66
N ALA A 98 -22.66 -15.52 -12.06
CA ALA A 98 -22.66 -16.78 -12.79
C ALA A 98 -22.12 -16.74 -14.22
N LEU A 99 -22.39 -15.63 -14.91
CA LEU A 99 -22.29 -15.54 -16.36
C LEU A 99 -21.61 -14.26 -16.86
N GLY A 100 -21.20 -13.34 -15.97
CA GLY A 100 -20.70 -12.01 -16.32
C GLY A 100 -19.21 -11.89 -16.70
N SER A 101 -18.54 -10.82 -16.27
CA SER A 101 -17.18 -10.50 -16.73
C SER A 101 -16.13 -11.51 -16.31
N GLY A 102 -16.40 -12.35 -15.31
CA GLY A 102 -15.42 -13.24 -14.69
C GLY A 102 -14.40 -12.50 -13.81
N VAL A 103 -14.64 -11.22 -13.51
CA VAL A 103 -13.82 -10.39 -12.62
C VAL A 103 -14.45 -10.35 -11.22
N ALA A 104 -13.93 -11.15 -10.31
CA ALA A 104 -14.47 -11.29 -8.95
C ALA A 104 -13.77 -10.33 -7.97
N PRO A 105 -14.37 -10.01 -6.81
CA PRO A 105 -13.64 -9.40 -5.70
C PRO A 105 -12.43 -10.25 -5.27
N GLU A 106 -11.42 -9.64 -4.67
CA GLU A 106 -10.33 -10.37 -4.01
C GLU A 106 -10.87 -11.31 -2.91
N PRO A 107 -10.27 -12.50 -2.71
CA PRO A 107 -10.62 -13.37 -1.60
C PRO A 107 -10.52 -12.61 -0.27
N SER A 108 -11.56 -12.69 0.57
CA SER A 108 -11.72 -11.95 1.83
C SER A 108 -12.00 -10.43 1.74
N ALA A 109 -12.07 -9.85 0.54
CA ALA A 109 -12.43 -8.44 0.38
C ALA A 109 -13.91 -8.17 0.64
N THR A 110 -14.22 -6.91 0.99
CA THR A 110 -15.60 -6.42 1.02
C THR A 110 -16.22 -6.55 -0.37
N VAL A 111 -17.37 -7.21 -0.46
CA VAL A 111 -18.21 -7.40 -1.65
C VAL A 111 -19.25 -6.29 -1.75
N ILE A 112 -19.82 -5.92 -0.60
CA ILE A 112 -20.76 -4.82 -0.49
C ILE A 112 -20.49 -3.99 0.76
N ALA A 113 -20.54 -2.67 0.58
CA ALA A 113 -20.50 -1.68 1.64
C ALA A 113 -21.71 -0.74 1.56
N VAL A 114 -22.46 -0.60 2.64
CA VAL A 114 -23.62 0.32 2.73
C VAL A 114 -23.44 1.25 3.93
N GLY A 115 -23.55 2.56 3.72
CA GLY A 115 -23.41 3.59 4.77
C GLY A 115 -24.67 3.87 5.59
N GLY A 116 -25.83 3.37 5.14
CA GLY A 116 -27.15 3.55 5.73
C GLY A 116 -27.95 2.24 5.74
N ASP A 117 -29.25 2.34 5.50
CA ASP A 117 -30.15 1.19 5.63
C ASP A 117 -30.15 0.31 4.38
N SER A 118 -30.22 -1.00 4.56
CA SER A 118 -30.49 -1.96 3.49
C SER A 118 -31.87 -2.59 3.69
N LYS A 119 -32.70 -2.60 2.64
CA LYS A 119 -34.04 -3.20 2.70
C LYS A 119 -34.48 -3.73 1.36
N SER A 120 -34.94 -4.98 1.34
CA SER A 120 -35.58 -5.60 0.20
C SER A 120 -37.09 -5.77 0.40
N TRP A 121 -37.78 -5.93 -0.72
CA TRP A 121 -39.20 -6.26 -0.81
C TRP A 121 -39.36 -7.37 -1.85
N SER A 122 -40.38 -8.22 -1.65
CA SER A 122 -40.75 -9.35 -2.51
C SER A 122 -39.75 -10.51 -2.51
N THR A 123 -38.47 -10.24 -2.77
CA THR A 123 -37.39 -11.24 -2.83
C THR A 123 -36.13 -10.71 -2.14
N PRO A 124 -35.35 -11.60 -1.47
CA PRO A 124 -34.21 -11.17 -0.67
C PRO A 124 -33.03 -10.66 -1.51
N LEU A 125 -32.30 -9.71 -0.94
CA LEU A 125 -30.96 -9.32 -1.41
C LEU A 125 -29.92 -10.37 -1.00
N GLN A 126 -28.99 -10.68 -1.91
CA GLN A 126 -27.95 -11.68 -1.69
C GLN A 126 -26.57 -11.13 -2.07
N ALA A 127 -25.56 -11.44 -1.27
CA ALA A 127 -24.16 -11.12 -1.55
C ALA A 127 -23.31 -12.41 -1.62
N ILE A 128 -22.43 -12.52 -2.63
CA ILE A 128 -21.60 -13.69 -2.92
C ILE A 128 -20.13 -13.24 -3.06
N GLY A 129 -19.20 -13.81 -2.27
CA GLY A 129 -17.77 -13.46 -2.28
C GLY A 129 -16.84 -14.55 -2.80
N ASN A 130 -15.64 -14.14 -3.24
CA ASN A 130 -14.62 -15.04 -3.78
C ASN A 130 -13.99 -15.90 -2.65
N GLY A 131 -14.05 -17.22 -2.82
CA GLY A 131 -13.49 -18.19 -1.88
C GLY A 131 -14.46 -18.83 -0.87
N GLN A 132 -15.78 -18.62 -1.01
CA GLN A 132 -16.78 -19.32 -0.19
C GLN A 132 -17.31 -20.62 -0.79
N TYR A 133 -16.69 -21.12 -1.86
CA TYR A 133 -16.92 -22.46 -2.44
C TYR A 133 -16.36 -23.62 -1.61
N GLY A 134 -16.04 -23.42 -0.33
CA GLY A 134 -15.39 -24.42 0.51
C GLY A 134 -15.89 -24.38 1.94
N GLY A 135 -16.94 -25.15 2.24
CA GLY A 135 -17.37 -25.38 3.62
C GLY A 135 -18.76 -26.02 3.72
N GLU A 136 -18.79 -27.27 4.13
CA GLU A 136 -19.99 -28.07 4.39
C GLU A 136 -20.98 -27.34 5.33
N ASN A 137 -22.05 -26.76 4.78
CA ASN A 137 -23.26 -26.46 5.55
C ASN A 137 -24.50 -26.86 4.73
N PRO A 138 -25.14 -28.01 5.04
CA PRO A 138 -26.13 -28.65 4.17
C PRO A 138 -27.55 -28.06 4.24
N ASP A 139 -27.82 -27.03 5.05
CA ASP A 139 -29.20 -26.63 5.38
C ASP A 139 -29.76 -25.44 4.58
N ILE A 140 -29.10 -24.97 3.50
CA ILE A 140 -29.64 -23.89 2.65
C ILE A 140 -29.41 -24.21 1.15
N LEU A 141 -30.00 -25.28 0.62
CA LEU A 141 -29.92 -25.62 -0.82
C LEU A 141 -31.22 -26.25 -1.36
N ASP A 142 -31.69 -25.74 -2.52
CA ASP A 142 -32.19 -26.42 -3.76
C ASP A 142 -33.30 -25.56 -4.47
N PRO A 143 -33.41 -25.45 -5.83
CA PRO A 143 -32.77 -26.19 -6.92
C PRO A 143 -32.06 -25.31 -7.96
N MET A 144 -30.75 -25.16 -7.81
CA MET A 144 -29.85 -24.73 -8.91
C MET A 144 -28.51 -25.51 -8.86
N GLU A 145 -28.51 -26.69 -8.23
CA GLU A 145 -27.34 -27.59 -8.18
C GLU A 145 -27.00 -28.19 -9.56
N ALA A 146 -27.91 -28.16 -10.54
CA ALA A 146 -27.65 -28.78 -11.84
C ALA A 146 -26.69 -27.95 -12.73
N TRP A 147 -26.53 -26.65 -12.48
CA TRP A 147 -25.58 -25.79 -13.21
C TRP A 147 -24.27 -25.59 -12.46
N TYR A 148 -24.32 -25.68 -11.13
CA TYR A 148 -23.18 -25.52 -10.24
C TYR A 148 -22.83 -26.85 -9.62
N GLN A 149 -21.83 -27.53 -10.17
CA GLN A 149 -21.37 -28.84 -9.73
C GLN A 149 -20.91 -28.84 -8.25
N GLY A 150 -21.85 -28.97 -7.32
CA GLY A 150 -21.67 -29.55 -5.98
C GLY A 150 -20.83 -28.78 -4.95
N GLN A 151 -20.99 -27.48 -4.75
CA GLN A 151 -20.42 -26.76 -3.58
C GLN A 151 -21.39 -25.69 -3.01
N PRO A 152 -21.52 -25.56 -1.67
CA PRO A 152 -22.48 -24.65 -1.03
C PRO A 152 -22.09 -23.17 -1.19
N SER A 153 -23.06 -22.32 -1.56
CA SER A 153 -22.89 -20.85 -1.62
C SER A 153 -23.40 -20.20 -0.31
N LEU A 154 -22.62 -19.32 0.30
CA LEU A 154 -23.07 -18.57 1.48
C LEU A 154 -23.90 -17.34 1.03
N ARG A 155 -25.21 -17.47 1.01
CA ARG A 155 -26.14 -16.35 0.74
C ARG A 155 -26.39 -15.56 2.02
N VAL A 156 -25.98 -14.29 2.06
CA VAL A 156 -26.31 -13.37 3.17
C VAL A 156 -27.54 -12.56 2.80
N SER A 157 -28.63 -12.70 3.56
CA SER A 157 -29.79 -11.80 3.46
C SER A 157 -29.47 -10.46 4.12
N LEU A 158 -29.63 -9.37 3.39
CA LEU A 158 -29.43 -8.00 3.89
C LEU A 158 -30.67 -7.43 4.62
N ASP A 159 -31.68 -8.25 4.94
CA ASP A 159 -33.03 -7.81 5.33
C ASP A 159 -33.33 -7.72 6.83
N SER A 160 -32.34 -7.74 7.73
CA SER A 160 -32.67 -7.55 9.16
C SER A 160 -31.64 -6.78 9.98
N ASP A 161 -32.15 -6.02 10.95
CA ASP A 161 -31.42 -5.30 12.02
C ASP A 161 -30.54 -6.21 12.92
N GLN A 162 -30.48 -7.51 12.61
CA GLN A 162 -29.91 -8.58 13.41
C GLN A 162 -29.25 -9.64 12.51
N HIS A 163 -28.19 -9.32 11.75
CA HIS A 163 -27.38 -10.36 11.11
C HIS A 163 -25.87 -10.20 11.36
N PRO A 164 -25.16 -11.35 11.52
CA PRO A 164 -23.75 -11.40 11.91
C PRO A 164 -22.85 -10.87 10.79
N VAL A 165 -21.73 -10.25 11.19
CA VAL A 165 -20.64 -9.86 10.29
C VAL A 165 -20.13 -11.10 9.57
N VAL A 166 -20.43 -11.23 8.28
CA VAL A 166 -19.85 -12.27 7.42
C VAL A 166 -18.55 -11.73 6.82
N PRO A 167 -17.47 -12.52 6.73
CA PRO A 167 -16.25 -12.11 6.04
C PRO A 167 -16.57 -11.58 4.63
N GLY A 168 -16.15 -10.35 4.34
CA GLY A 168 -16.42 -9.71 3.05
C GLY A 168 -17.73 -8.93 2.94
N THR A 169 -18.47 -8.70 4.02
CA THR A 169 -19.62 -7.76 4.00
C THR A 169 -19.43 -6.67 5.05
N GLN A 170 -19.65 -5.40 4.65
CA GLN A 170 -19.60 -4.26 5.56
C GLN A 170 -20.90 -3.45 5.48
N VAL A 171 -21.88 -3.77 6.33
CA VAL A 171 -23.02 -2.88 6.55
C VAL A 171 -22.67 -1.96 7.70
N THR A 172 -22.49 -0.68 7.42
CA THR A 172 -22.21 0.36 8.43
C THR A 172 -23.47 1.16 8.69
N LYS A 173 -23.72 1.53 9.95
CA LYS A 173 -24.88 2.37 10.32
C LYS A 173 -24.58 3.84 10.06
N SER A 174 -25.63 4.61 9.76
CA SER A 174 -25.58 6.06 9.56
C SER A 174 -24.74 6.76 10.65
N GLY A 175 -23.71 7.51 10.23
CA GLY A 175 -22.80 8.25 11.10
C GLY A 175 -21.43 7.60 11.38
N VAL A 176 -21.16 6.42 10.83
CA VAL A 176 -19.82 5.78 10.82
C VAL A 176 -19.14 6.04 9.48
N PRO A 177 -17.84 6.40 9.43
CA PRO A 177 -17.12 6.52 8.17
C PRO A 177 -17.17 5.22 7.36
N LEU A 178 -17.61 5.30 6.10
CA LEU A 178 -17.70 4.18 5.18
C LEU A 178 -16.31 3.86 4.61
N THR A 179 -15.49 3.17 5.39
CA THR A 179 -14.11 2.80 5.00
C THR A 179 -14.06 1.41 4.39
N VAL A 180 -13.79 1.31 3.09
CA VAL A 180 -13.69 0.04 2.36
C VAL A 180 -12.27 -0.14 1.86
N ASN A 181 -11.64 -1.28 2.16
CA ASN A 181 -10.27 -1.61 1.78
C ASN A 181 -9.24 -0.51 2.12
N GLY A 182 -9.43 0.18 3.25
CA GLY A 182 -8.56 1.26 3.72
C GLY A 182 -8.84 2.65 3.12
N ILE A 183 -9.87 2.79 2.28
CA ILE A 183 -10.28 4.06 1.65
C ILE A 183 -11.63 4.51 2.24
N ASP A 184 -11.72 5.77 2.66
CA ASP A 184 -12.96 6.37 3.18
C ASP A 184 -13.83 6.92 2.02
N TYR A 185 -15.01 6.34 1.83
CA TYR A 185 -15.97 6.71 0.80
C TYR A 185 -17.08 7.66 1.28
N THR A 186 -17.10 8.03 2.56
CA THR A 186 -18.20 8.83 3.16
C THR A 186 -18.46 10.14 2.40
N ASN A 187 -17.41 10.75 1.85
CA ASN A 187 -17.47 12.00 1.09
C ASN A 187 -16.88 11.83 -0.33
N PHE A 188 -16.87 10.61 -0.86
CA PHE A 188 -16.37 10.41 -2.22
C PHE A 188 -17.34 11.05 -3.21
N ASP A 189 -16.82 11.95 -4.04
CA ASP A 189 -17.57 12.70 -5.05
C ASP A 189 -16.87 12.56 -6.41
N PRO A 190 -17.49 11.89 -7.39
CA PRO A 190 -16.91 11.73 -8.73
C PRO A 190 -16.87 13.04 -9.54
N SER A 191 -17.41 14.16 -9.03
CA SER A 191 -17.40 15.46 -9.73
C SER A 191 -16.00 15.91 -10.13
N ALA A 192 -15.02 15.82 -9.23
CA ALA A 192 -13.64 16.23 -9.53
C ALA A 192 -13.03 15.38 -10.67
N MET A 193 -13.26 14.06 -10.64
CA MET A 193 -12.79 13.14 -11.68
C MET A 193 -13.48 13.44 -13.03
N SER A 194 -14.79 13.69 -13.00
CA SER A 194 -15.56 14.07 -14.18
C SER A 194 -15.06 15.39 -14.79
N GLU A 195 -14.72 16.37 -13.95
CA GLU A 195 -14.15 17.65 -14.38
C GLU A 195 -12.74 17.50 -14.97
N ASP A 196 -11.92 16.61 -14.41
CA ASP A 196 -10.58 16.31 -14.93
C ASP A 196 -10.68 15.62 -16.31
N TYR A 197 -11.53 14.59 -16.44
CA TYR A 197 -11.78 13.90 -17.71
C TYR A 197 -12.30 14.82 -18.80
N ALA A 198 -13.13 15.81 -18.43
CA ALA A 198 -13.63 16.79 -19.38
C ALA A 198 -12.53 17.68 -19.98
N GLN A 199 -11.33 17.72 -19.38
CA GLN A 199 -10.17 18.49 -19.86
C GLN A 199 -9.20 17.66 -20.70
N TRP A 200 -9.35 16.34 -20.72
CA TRP A 200 -8.46 15.44 -21.46
C TRP A 200 -8.60 15.59 -22.96
N LYS A 201 -7.54 15.20 -23.67
CA LYS A 201 -7.41 15.22 -25.12
C LYS A 201 -6.64 13.98 -25.58
N SER A 202 -6.81 13.57 -26.83
CA SER A 202 -5.95 12.55 -27.41
C SER A 202 -4.50 13.05 -27.45
N THR A 203 -3.54 12.20 -27.10
CA THR A 203 -2.12 12.60 -26.95
C THR A 203 -1.55 13.22 -28.22
N ASP A 204 -1.95 12.73 -29.39
CA ASP A 204 -1.46 13.21 -30.68
C ASP A 204 -2.32 14.35 -31.27
N SER A 205 -3.35 14.82 -30.56
CA SER A 205 -4.28 15.86 -31.01
C SER A 205 -4.39 17.05 -30.04
N SER A 206 -4.38 18.26 -30.59
CA SER A 206 -4.64 19.49 -29.82
C SER A 206 -6.13 19.77 -29.55
N THR A 207 -7.02 19.04 -30.25
CA THR A 207 -8.47 19.20 -30.23
C THR A 207 -9.20 17.91 -29.94
N VAL A 208 -10.36 18.00 -29.29
CA VAL A 208 -11.29 16.88 -29.10
C VAL A 208 -12.13 16.73 -30.36
N THR A 209 -12.32 15.50 -30.83
CA THR A 209 -13.24 15.21 -31.94
C THR A 209 -14.66 15.30 -31.44
N GLU A 210 -15.45 16.20 -32.04
CA GLU A 210 -16.86 16.39 -31.70
C GLU A 210 -17.75 15.42 -32.50
N ILE A 211 -18.63 14.73 -31.78
CA ILE A 211 -19.62 13.80 -32.29
C ILE A 211 -21.00 14.46 -32.13
N ASN A 212 -21.69 14.64 -33.25
CA ASN A 212 -23.00 15.29 -33.34
C ASN A 212 -23.89 14.59 -34.39
N ASP A 213 -24.93 15.28 -34.87
CA ASP A 213 -25.87 14.76 -35.87
C ASP A 213 -25.21 14.39 -37.21
N THR A 214 -24.06 14.97 -37.55
CA THR A 214 -23.31 14.59 -38.77
C THR A 214 -22.62 13.23 -38.66
N ASN A 215 -22.52 12.68 -37.44
CA ASN A 215 -21.93 11.37 -37.16
C ASN A 215 -22.96 10.25 -37.08
N VAL A 216 -24.23 10.53 -37.39
CA VAL A 216 -25.31 9.56 -37.32
C VAL A 216 -25.64 8.99 -38.70
N SER A 217 -25.96 7.70 -38.75
CA SER A 217 -26.38 6.99 -39.95
C SER A 217 -27.36 5.88 -39.58
N PRO A 218 -28.10 5.27 -40.53
CA PRO A 218 -28.74 3.99 -40.26
C PRO A 218 -27.70 2.94 -39.85
N ALA A 219 -28.02 2.11 -38.86
CA ALA A 219 -27.16 1.02 -38.44
C ALA A 219 -26.98 -0.03 -39.56
N PRO A 220 -25.84 -0.76 -39.58
CA PRO A 220 -25.61 -1.83 -40.54
C PRO A 220 -26.77 -2.85 -40.56
N VAL A 221 -27.20 -3.23 -41.75
CA VAL A 221 -28.45 -3.98 -41.99
C VAL A 221 -28.28 -5.51 -41.92
N ASP A 222 -27.06 -6.02 -41.73
CA ASP A 222 -26.71 -7.38 -42.14
C ASP A 222 -26.90 -8.47 -41.08
N ASN A 223 -27.16 -8.13 -39.81
CA ASN A 223 -27.28 -9.14 -38.74
C ASN A 223 -28.63 -9.05 -38.01
N ASP A 224 -29.35 -10.16 -38.08
CA ASP A 224 -30.48 -10.54 -37.25
C ASP A 224 -30.00 -10.75 -35.81
N TYR A 225 -30.44 -9.92 -34.84
CA TYR A 225 -29.96 -10.04 -33.45
C TYR A 225 -30.73 -11.13 -32.71
N ALA A 226 -30.01 -12.11 -32.16
CA ALA A 226 -30.62 -13.23 -31.44
C ALA A 226 -30.72 -12.98 -29.94
N VAL A 227 -31.91 -13.13 -29.38
CA VAL A 227 -32.18 -13.12 -27.94
C VAL A 227 -32.53 -14.53 -27.48
N TYR A 228 -31.82 -15.04 -26.48
CA TYR A 228 -32.05 -16.36 -25.91
C TYR A 228 -32.89 -16.27 -24.64
N GLY A 229 -33.79 -17.23 -24.45
CA GLY A 229 -34.71 -17.30 -23.32
C GLY A 229 -34.71 -18.68 -22.67
N TYR A 230 -34.89 -18.68 -21.35
CA TYR A 230 -34.98 -19.88 -20.50
C TYR A 230 -36.42 -20.37 -20.29
N ASP A 231 -37.38 -19.71 -20.91
CA ASP A 231 -38.82 -20.00 -20.88
C ASP A 231 -39.28 -20.82 -22.09
N GLU A 232 -40.54 -21.25 -22.07
CA GLU A 232 -41.16 -22.03 -23.15
C GLU A 232 -41.12 -21.27 -24.49
N PRO A 233 -40.80 -21.93 -25.61
CA PRO A 233 -40.77 -21.31 -26.93
C PRO A 233 -42.11 -20.72 -27.35
N ARG A 234 -42.05 -19.56 -28.02
CA ARG A 234 -43.20 -18.86 -28.59
C ARG A 234 -43.34 -19.17 -30.07
N ASP A 235 -44.49 -18.80 -30.65
CA ASP A 235 -44.70 -18.99 -32.08
C ASP A 235 -43.68 -18.18 -32.89
N GLY A 236 -42.91 -18.85 -33.74
CA GLY A 236 -41.82 -18.25 -34.52
C GLY A 236 -40.44 -18.19 -33.86
N ASP A 237 -40.28 -18.64 -32.63
CA ASP A 237 -38.97 -18.84 -32.02
C ASP A 237 -38.30 -20.11 -32.54
N GLU A 238 -36.97 -20.09 -32.65
CA GLU A 238 -36.18 -21.32 -32.69
C GLU A 238 -36.21 -21.95 -31.29
N SER A 239 -36.33 -23.27 -31.20
CA SER A 239 -36.39 -23.99 -29.91
C SER A 239 -35.37 -25.12 -29.83
N TRP A 240 -34.85 -25.35 -28.63
CA TRP A 240 -34.02 -26.51 -28.33
C TRP A 240 -34.26 -27.00 -26.90
N THR A 241 -33.81 -28.21 -26.61
CA THR A 241 -33.84 -28.78 -25.25
C THR A 241 -32.45 -28.72 -24.67
N ASP A 242 -32.30 -28.15 -23.48
CA ASP A 242 -31.01 -28.11 -22.80
C ASP A 242 -30.64 -29.46 -22.17
N ASN A 243 -29.43 -29.52 -21.59
CA ASN A 243 -28.90 -30.74 -20.96
C ASN A 243 -29.72 -31.21 -19.75
N ASN A 244 -30.60 -30.35 -19.20
CA ASN A 244 -31.48 -30.64 -18.07
C ASN A 244 -32.89 -31.03 -18.51
N GLY A 245 -33.14 -31.15 -19.83
CA GLY A 245 -34.44 -31.51 -20.38
C GLY A 245 -35.44 -30.35 -20.45
N ALA A 246 -35.02 -29.12 -20.16
CA ALA A 246 -35.86 -27.94 -20.25
C ALA A 246 -35.90 -27.40 -21.69
N GLN A 247 -37.08 -26.97 -22.15
CA GLN A 247 -37.19 -26.26 -23.42
C GLN A 247 -36.60 -24.85 -23.28
N ARG A 248 -35.91 -24.41 -24.33
CA ARG A 248 -35.26 -23.11 -24.45
C ARG A 248 -35.61 -22.50 -25.80
N ARG A 249 -35.56 -21.17 -25.88
CA ARG A 249 -35.95 -20.43 -27.08
C ARG A 249 -34.91 -19.42 -27.54
N LYS A 250 -34.85 -19.20 -28.85
CA LYS A 250 -34.06 -18.15 -29.51
C LYS A 250 -34.99 -17.34 -30.39
N THR A 251 -35.06 -16.06 -30.09
CA THR A 251 -35.90 -15.07 -30.78
C THR A 251 -35.01 -14.17 -31.62
N THR A 252 -35.28 -14.11 -32.91
CA THR A 252 -34.54 -13.26 -33.85
C THR A 252 -35.22 -11.89 -33.98
N LEU A 253 -34.52 -10.84 -33.58
CA LEU A 253 -34.96 -9.45 -33.68
C LEU A 253 -34.55 -8.84 -35.03
N LYS A 254 -35.51 -8.15 -35.65
CA LYS A 254 -35.27 -7.33 -36.85
C LYS A 254 -34.98 -5.89 -36.41
N LEU A 255 -33.73 -5.47 -36.56
CA LEU A 255 -33.20 -4.17 -36.12
C LEU A 255 -32.92 -3.23 -37.30
N ASP A 256 -33.89 -3.10 -38.20
CA ASP A 256 -33.79 -2.34 -39.46
C ASP A 256 -34.00 -0.82 -39.30
N LYS A 257 -34.28 -0.36 -38.07
CA LYS A 257 -34.56 1.03 -37.73
C LYS A 257 -33.71 1.54 -36.56
N GLU A 258 -32.47 1.09 -36.45
CA GLU A 258 -31.54 1.65 -35.47
C GLU A 258 -30.71 2.77 -36.08
N MET A 259 -30.48 3.80 -35.26
CA MET A 259 -29.50 4.84 -35.54
C MET A 259 -28.15 4.33 -35.11
N ASN A 260 -27.11 4.59 -35.88
CA ASN A 260 -25.72 4.33 -35.51
C ASN A 260 -24.96 5.65 -35.37
N VAL A 261 -24.38 5.86 -34.19
CA VAL A 261 -23.47 6.97 -33.89
C VAL A 261 -22.04 6.47 -34.04
N THR A 262 -21.30 7.01 -35.01
CA THR A 262 -19.91 6.59 -35.27
C THR A 262 -18.89 7.52 -34.60
N LEU A 263 -18.07 6.95 -33.72
CA LEU A 263 -16.91 7.58 -33.11
C LEU A 263 -15.65 7.10 -33.85
N THR A 264 -15.03 7.97 -34.65
CA THR A 264 -13.83 7.62 -35.43
C THR A 264 -12.58 8.18 -34.77
N GLY A 265 -11.71 7.30 -34.26
CA GLY A 265 -10.44 7.68 -33.66
C GLY A 265 -9.41 8.16 -34.68
N ASP A 266 -8.30 8.69 -34.17
CA ASP A 266 -7.18 9.11 -35.01
C ASP A 266 -6.34 7.94 -35.54
N GLY A 267 -6.54 6.72 -35.00
CA GLY A 267 -5.83 5.50 -35.39
C GLY A 267 -4.40 5.42 -34.85
N THR A 268 -3.95 6.37 -34.03
CA THR A 268 -2.57 6.43 -33.51
C THR A 268 -2.49 6.61 -32.01
N SER A 269 -3.35 7.46 -31.42
CA SER A 269 -3.30 7.78 -29.99
C SER A 269 -3.69 6.58 -29.13
N ARG A 270 -2.94 6.37 -28.05
CA ARG A 270 -3.26 5.37 -27.00
C ARG A 270 -4.44 5.80 -26.12
N GLN A 271 -4.75 7.09 -26.07
CA GLN A 271 -5.97 7.62 -25.48
C GLN A 271 -6.74 8.34 -26.59
N GLN A 272 -7.91 7.82 -26.93
CA GLN A 272 -8.86 8.45 -27.84
C GLN A 272 -9.84 9.27 -27.00
N VAL A 273 -10.04 10.54 -27.33
CA VAL A 273 -10.97 11.41 -26.60
C VAL A 273 -11.99 12.03 -27.55
N PHE A 274 -13.26 11.82 -27.23
CA PHE A 274 -14.40 12.33 -27.98
C PHE A 274 -15.24 13.28 -27.12
N GLY A 275 -15.80 14.30 -27.76
CA GLY A 275 -16.85 15.14 -27.21
C GLY A 275 -18.15 14.73 -27.87
N ILE A 276 -19.23 14.55 -27.11
CA ILE A 276 -20.54 14.21 -27.67
C ILE A 276 -21.56 15.30 -27.36
N ASP A 277 -22.29 15.71 -28.40
CA ASP A 277 -23.44 16.62 -28.36
C ASP A 277 -24.73 15.80 -28.42
N TRP A 278 -25.27 15.50 -27.24
CA TRP A 278 -26.47 14.67 -27.12
C TRP A 278 -27.72 15.39 -27.60
N THR A 279 -27.79 16.71 -27.48
CA THR A 279 -28.95 17.50 -27.96
C THR A 279 -29.14 17.29 -29.45
N SER A 280 -28.05 17.41 -30.23
CA SER A 280 -28.10 17.22 -31.68
C SER A 280 -28.42 15.77 -32.06
N ILE A 281 -27.79 14.79 -31.39
CA ILE A 281 -28.03 13.36 -31.66
C ILE A 281 -29.47 12.95 -31.33
N LEU A 282 -30.00 13.34 -30.17
CA LEU A 282 -31.36 13.00 -29.75
C LEU A 282 -32.42 13.69 -30.64
N ALA A 283 -32.15 14.90 -31.14
CA ALA A 283 -33.00 15.55 -32.13
C ALA A 283 -33.00 14.77 -33.46
N ALA A 284 -31.85 14.32 -33.94
CA ALA A 284 -31.75 13.47 -35.12
C ALA A 284 -32.47 12.13 -34.92
N PHE A 285 -32.34 11.52 -33.74
CA PHE A 285 -33.03 10.28 -33.37
C PHE A 285 -34.55 10.42 -33.48
N ALA A 286 -35.11 11.46 -32.84
CA ALA A 286 -36.54 11.72 -32.85
C ALA A 286 -37.11 11.97 -34.27
N ASN A 287 -36.33 12.63 -35.13
CA ASN A 287 -36.75 12.93 -36.51
C ASN A 287 -36.61 11.74 -37.46
N GLY A 288 -35.68 10.82 -37.18
CA GLY A 288 -35.36 9.71 -38.08
C GLY A 288 -36.28 8.49 -37.97
N GLY A 289 -37.20 8.47 -37.00
CA GLY A 289 -38.08 7.32 -36.77
C GLY A 289 -37.33 6.07 -36.30
N TYR A 290 -36.18 6.26 -35.66
CA TYR A 290 -35.35 5.19 -35.13
C TYR A 290 -35.93 4.61 -33.85
N THR A 291 -35.51 3.39 -33.52
CA THR A 291 -35.99 2.61 -32.38
C THR A 291 -34.94 2.48 -31.27
N GLY A 292 -33.66 2.58 -31.61
CA GLY A 292 -32.53 2.61 -30.68
C GLY A 292 -31.28 3.25 -31.32
N ILE A 293 -30.29 3.56 -30.48
CA ILE A 293 -28.99 4.10 -30.87
C ILE A 293 -27.90 3.04 -30.63
N ASP A 294 -27.32 2.57 -31.71
CA ASP A 294 -26.08 1.80 -31.77
C ASP A 294 -24.86 2.73 -31.74
N PHE A 295 -23.74 2.19 -31.26
CA PHE A 295 -22.45 2.88 -31.30
C PHE A 295 -21.46 2.09 -32.16
N THR A 296 -20.77 2.80 -33.04
CA THR A 296 -19.62 2.26 -33.77
C THR A 296 -18.34 2.97 -33.33
N PHE A 297 -17.38 2.21 -32.82
CA PHE A 297 -16.03 2.67 -32.56
C PHE A 297 -15.15 2.27 -33.74
N ARG A 298 -14.71 3.25 -34.53
CA ARG A 298 -13.93 3.02 -35.76
C ARG A 298 -12.54 3.62 -35.66
N ASN A 299 -11.56 3.01 -36.30
CA ASN A 299 -10.18 3.45 -36.32
C ASN A 299 -9.61 3.64 -34.89
N ILE A 300 -9.99 2.74 -33.98
CA ILE A 300 -9.50 2.70 -32.59
C ILE A 300 -8.39 1.66 -32.51
N PRO A 301 -7.14 2.03 -32.15
CA PRO A 301 -6.09 1.03 -31.96
C PRO A 301 -6.44 0.02 -30.86
N ASP A 302 -6.09 -1.25 -31.04
CA ASP A 302 -6.41 -2.33 -30.07
C ASP A 302 -5.79 -2.09 -28.68
N SER A 303 -4.74 -1.28 -28.58
CA SER A 303 -4.12 -0.91 -27.30
C SER A 303 -4.68 0.39 -26.70
N ALA A 304 -5.65 1.02 -27.36
CA ALA A 304 -6.13 2.34 -26.98
C ALA A 304 -7.27 2.26 -25.96
N SER A 305 -7.25 3.21 -25.02
CA SER A 305 -8.41 3.55 -24.20
C SER A 305 -9.20 4.67 -24.86
N VAL A 306 -10.50 4.70 -24.59
CA VAL A 306 -11.45 5.64 -25.17
C VAL A 306 -12.17 6.37 -24.03
N LEU A 307 -12.17 7.70 -24.10
CA LEU A 307 -12.91 8.57 -23.20
C LEU A 307 -13.93 9.36 -24.02
N VAL A 308 -15.21 9.25 -23.65
CA VAL A 308 -16.31 9.97 -24.30
C VAL A 308 -16.91 10.97 -23.32
N ASN A 309 -16.69 12.26 -23.57
CA ASN A 309 -17.16 13.36 -22.75
C ASN A 309 -18.52 13.88 -23.26
N ALA A 310 -19.58 13.65 -22.49
CA ALA A 310 -20.92 14.18 -22.76
C ALA A 310 -21.04 15.64 -22.32
N LYS A 311 -21.13 16.56 -23.30
CA LYS A 311 -20.90 17.99 -23.08
C LYS A 311 -22.12 18.77 -22.57
N ASP A 312 -23.31 18.30 -22.91
CA ASP A 312 -24.58 19.04 -22.80
C ASP A 312 -25.69 18.26 -22.08
N ALA A 313 -25.46 17.00 -21.73
CA ALA A 313 -26.42 16.12 -21.06
C ALA A 313 -26.57 16.44 -19.56
N THR A 314 -27.36 17.46 -19.21
CA THR A 314 -27.94 17.55 -17.87
C THR A 314 -29.23 16.72 -17.82
N ALA A 315 -29.11 15.43 -17.49
CA ALA A 315 -30.21 14.43 -17.46
C ALA A 315 -30.69 13.93 -18.83
N ALA A 316 -29.77 13.50 -19.71
CA ALA A 316 -30.13 12.87 -20.98
C ALA A 316 -30.81 11.52 -20.76
N THR A 317 -31.90 11.26 -21.49
CA THR A 317 -32.44 9.91 -21.66
C THR A 317 -31.96 9.41 -23.01
N ILE A 318 -31.10 8.41 -22.99
CA ILE A 318 -30.48 7.83 -24.18
C ILE A 318 -31.29 6.60 -24.58
N PRO A 319 -31.89 6.60 -25.78
CA PRO A 319 -32.59 5.45 -26.34
C PRO A 319 -31.55 4.45 -26.86
N VAL A 320 -31.14 3.53 -25.99
CA VAL A 320 -30.08 2.57 -26.26
C VAL A 320 -30.55 1.53 -27.29
N GLY A 321 -29.72 1.28 -28.30
CA GLY A 321 -29.91 0.23 -29.31
C GLY A 321 -29.41 -1.13 -28.84
N TRP A 322 -29.53 -2.13 -29.71
CA TRP A 322 -29.20 -3.52 -29.41
C TRP A 322 -27.81 -3.92 -29.87
N ARG A 323 -27.01 -3.02 -30.44
CA ARG A 323 -25.70 -3.38 -31.02
C ARG A 323 -24.61 -2.35 -30.76
N VAL A 324 -23.41 -2.88 -30.59
CA VAL A 324 -22.16 -2.13 -30.56
C VAL A 324 -21.24 -2.72 -31.60
N TRP A 325 -20.58 -1.85 -32.35
CA TRP A 325 -19.68 -2.20 -33.43
C TRP A 325 -18.26 -1.71 -33.11
N TRP A 326 -17.26 -2.53 -33.40
CA TRP A 326 -15.85 -2.22 -33.20
C TRP A 326 -15.04 -2.47 -34.46
N ASN A 327 -14.13 -1.56 -34.77
CA ASN A 327 -13.24 -1.63 -35.92
C ASN A 327 -11.94 -0.87 -35.63
N ASN A 328 -10.80 -1.56 -35.75
CA ASN A 328 -9.48 -0.94 -35.57
C ASN A 328 -8.93 -0.28 -36.84
N GLY A 329 -9.62 -0.41 -37.96
CA GLY A 329 -9.32 0.27 -39.23
C GLY A 329 -10.36 1.32 -39.62
N THR A 330 -10.19 1.87 -40.81
CA THR A 330 -11.04 2.96 -41.34
C THR A 330 -12.15 2.50 -42.29
N ASP A 331 -12.07 1.28 -42.84
CA ASP A 331 -13.07 0.75 -43.78
C ASP A 331 -14.31 0.26 -43.02
N PRO A 332 -15.50 0.88 -43.20
CA PRO A 332 -16.74 0.47 -42.53
C PRO A 332 -17.15 -0.99 -42.77
N LYS A 333 -16.64 -1.63 -43.84
CA LYS A 333 -16.92 -3.05 -44.11
C LYS A 333 -16.31 -4.00 -43.07
N ASN A 334 -15.37 -3.50 -42.27
CA ASN A 334 -14.70 -4.27 -41.22
C ASN A 334 -15.31 -3.99 -39.84
N ASP A 335 -16.43 -3.28 -39.75
CA ASP A 335 -17.13 -3.11 -38.48
C ASP A 335 -17.66 -4.47 -37.99
N VAL A 336 -17.19 -4.92 -36.84
CA VAL A 336 -17.60 -6.18 -36.21
C VAL A 336 -18.56 -5.88 -35.08
N GLN A 337 -19.72 -6.53 -35.08
CA GLN A 337 -20.64 -6.46 -33.95
C GLN A 337 -20.06 -7.25 -32.77
N VAL A 338 -19.72 -6.56 -31.68
CA VAL A 338 -19.03 -7.17 -30.52
C VAL A 338 -19.98 -7.68 -29.44
N ALA A 339 -21.28 -7.44 -29.57
CA ALA A 339 -22.25 -7.69 -28.51
C ALA A 339 -23.29 -8.79 -28.83
N GLU A 340 -23.10 -9.53 -29.92
CA GLU A 340 -24.10 -10.48 -30.46
C GLU A 340 -24.11 -11.88 -29.82
N GLN A 341 -23.13 -12.27 -28.99
CA GLN A 341 -22.90 -13.71 -28.72
C GLN A 341 -22.66 -14.12 -27.26
N TYR A 342 -23.21 -13.41 -26.29
CA TYR A 342 -23.12 -13.76 -24.86
C TYR A 342 -23.63 -15.18 -24.51
N TRP A 343 -24.30 -15.87 -25.45
CA TRP A 343 -24.93 -17.17 -25.24
C TRP A 343 -24.24 -18.37 -25.92
N ASN A 344 -23.32 -18.16 -26.86
CA ASN A 344 -22.71 -19.31 -27.52
C ASN A 344 -21.74 -20.01 -26.54
N ASP A 345 -22.10 -21.23 -26.11
CA ASP A 345 -21.34 -22.15 -25.24
C ASP A 345 -19.90 -22.43 -25.69
N ASP A 346 -19.52 -21.99 -26.90
CA ASP A 346 -18.15 -22.05 -27.38
C ASP A 346 -17.42 -20.76 -26.98
N SER A 347 -16.82 -20.79 -25.79
CA SER A 347 -15.97 -19.72 -25.24
C SER A 347 -14.78 -19.35 -26.13
N ALA A 348 -14.54 -20.10 -27.20
CA ALA A 348 -13.57 -19.82 -28.26
C ALA A 348 -14.14 -18.95 -29.40
N THR A 349 -15.39 -18.51 -29.32
CA THR A 349 -15.95 -17.58 -30.31
C THR A 349 -15.28 -16.21 -30.19
N PRO A 350 -14.78 -15.61 -31.28
CA PRO A 350 -14.07 -14.33 -31.31
C PRO A 350 -14.77 -13.14 -30.63
N ASN A 351 -16.06 -13.27 -30.31
CA ASN A 351 -16.92 -12.18 -29.88
C ASN A 351 -16.84 -11.87 -28.37
N HIS A 352 -16.54 -12.85 -27.50
CA HIS A 352 -16.39 -12.58 -26.05
C HIS A 352 -15.12 -11.79 -25.72
N ALA A 353 -14.01 -12.13 -26.35
CA ALA A 353 -12.77 -11.37 -26.21
C ALA A 353 -12.92 -9.94 -26.77
N ALA A 354 -13.64 -9.78 -27.88
CA ALA A 354 -13.94 -8.48 -28.46
C ALA A 354 -14.88 -7.64 -27.57
N LEU A 355 -15.91 -8.26 -26.97
CA LEU A 355 -16.78 -7.60 -26.00
C LEU A 355 -15.99 -7.12 -24.79
N ARG A 356 -15.18 -7.99 -24.18
CA ARG A 356 -14.31 -7.65 -23.05
C ARG A 356 -13.36 -6.51 -23.40
N HIS A 357 -12.72 -6.59 -24.56
CA HIS A 357 -11.83 -5.55 -25.04
C HIS A 357 -12.55 -4.21 -25.14
N ALA A 358 -13.67 -4.14 -25.86
CA ALA A 358 -14.42 -2.91 -26.03
C ALA A 358 -15.00 -2.38 -24.68
N ALA A 359 -15.51 -3.26 -23.82
CA ALA A 359 -16.00 -2.94 -22.48
C ALA A 359 -14.91 -2.38 -21.56
N SER A 360 -13.70 -2.93 -21.62
CA SER A 360 -12.56 -2.40 -20.86
C SER A 360 -11.89 -1.19 -21.50
N SER A 361 -12.15 -0.89 -22.78
CA SER A 361 -11.56 0.27 -23.45
C SER A 361 -12.31 1.57 -23.22
N VAL A 362 -13.62 1.55 -22.99
CA VAL A 362 -14.46 2.78 -23.02
C VAL A 362 -14.81 3.31 -21.62
N MET A 363 -14.67 4.62 -21.43
CA MET A 363 -15.19 5.40 -20.31
C MET A 363 -16.12 6.50 -20.81
N TRP A 364 -17.34 6.53 -20.29
CA TRP A 364 -18.34 7.56 -20.54
C TRP A 364 -18.38 8.55 -19.39
N ASN A 365 -18.02 9.80 -19.67
CA ASN A 365 -18.04 10.87 -18.68
C ASN A 365 -19.21 11.82 -18.92
N PHE A 366 -20.20 11.78 -18.03
CA PHE A 366 -21.35 12.67 -18.07
C PHE A 366 -21.21 13.82 -17.08
N LYS A 367 -21.53 15.04 -17.50
CA LYS A 367 -21.54 16.23 -16.61
C LYS A 367 -22.77 16.33 -15.71
N GLY A 368 -23.80 15.53 -15.96
CA GLY A 368 -25.03 15.45 -15.18
C GLY A 368 -25.58 14.03 -15.18
N GLY A 369 -26.78 13.83 -14.63
CA GLY A 369 -27.40 12.51 -14.60
C GLY A 369 -27.64 11.92 -16.00
N VAL A 370 -27.81 10.61 -16.07
CA VAL A 370 -28.06 9.87 -17.30
C VAL A 370 -29.11 8.78 -17.07
N THR A 371 -30.05 8.66 -18.00
CA THR A 371 -30.98 7.54 -18.10
C THR A 371 -30.64 6.74 -19.35
N LEU A 372 -30.24 5.49 -19.19
CA LEU A 372 -30.02 4.54 -20.27
C LEU A 372 -31.30 3.72 -20.44
N SER A 373 -32.08 4.05 -21.48
CA SER A 373 -33.42 3.50 -21.69
C SER A 373 -33.41 2.50 -22.83
N ASN A 374 -34.03 1.34 -22.61
CA ASN A 374 -34.34 0.39 -23.68
C ASN A 374 -35.64 0.81 -24.38
N SER A 375 -35.62 1.96 -25.06
CA SER A 375 -36.83 2.53 -25.69
C SER A 375 -37.24 1.83 -26.99
N GLY A 376 -36.42 0.91 -27.50
CA GLY A 376 -36.70 0.16 -28.70
C GLY A 376 -37.73 -0.93 -28.46
N THR A 377 -39.01 -0.61 -28.61
CA THR A 377 -40.03 -1.64 -28.81
C THR A 377 -39.77 -2.32 -30.14
N VAL A 378 -39.10 -3.47 -30.11
CA VAL A 378 -39.00 -4.34 -31.28
C VAL A 378 -40.22 -5.25 -31.27
N ASN A 379 -41.10 -5.09 -32.26
CA ASN A 379 -42.23 -5.99 -32.43
C ASN A 379 -41.70 -7.36 -32.88
N THR A 380 -41.97 -8.39 -32.10
CA THR A 380 -41.54 -9.76 -32.41
C THR A 380 -42.63 -10.57 -33.06
N VAL A 381 -42.38 -11.87 -33.27
CA VAL A 381 -43.24 -12.79 -34.01
C VAL A 381 -44.64 -12.96 -33.38
N GLU A 382 -44.82 -12.58 -32.11
CA GLU A 382 -46.14 -12.52 -31.43
C GLU A 382 -46.80 -11.11 -31.39
N GLY A 383 -46.20 -10.09 -32.01
CA GLY A 383 -46.69 -8.70 -31.93
C GLY A 383 -46.59 -8.07 -30.53
N LYS A 384 -45.88 -8.72 -29.60
CA LYS A 384 -45.51 -8.17 -28.30
C LYS A 384 -44.22 -7.37 -28.40
N ALA A 385 -44.16 -6.33 -27.59
CA ALA A 385 -43.00 -5.46 -27.46
C ALA A 385 -41.93 -6.18 -26.63
N ILE A 386 -40.84 -6.61 -27.26
CA ILE A 386 -39.67 -6.97 -26.46
C ILE A 386 -39.07 -5.68 -25.92
N THR A 387 -39.08 -5.60 -24.59
CA THR A 387 -38.39 -4.57 -23.81
C THR A 387 -37.57 -5.32 -22.75
N GLY A 388 -36.25 -5.23 -22.83
CA GLY A 388 -35.38 -5.97 -21.92
C GLY A 388 -34.13 -6.54 -22.53
N ASP A 389 -33.38 -7.22 -21.68
CA ASP A 389 -31.95 -7.56 -21.78
C ASP A 389 -31.37 -7.69 -23.20
N ALA A 390 -30.86 -6.57 -23.69
CA ALA A 390 -29.84 -6.56 -24.71
C ALA A 390 -28.54 -6.93 -23.99
N ALA A 391 -27.99 -8.13 -24.23
CA ALA A 391 -26.62 -8.44 -23.84
C ALA A 391 -25.62 -7.38 -24.38
N ALA A 392 -26.07 -6.54 -25.33
CA ALA A 392 -25.45 -5.35 -25.88
C ALA A 392 -25.85 -3.98 -25.26
N GLY A 393 -26.42 -3.93 -24.05
CA GLY A 393 -27.04 -2.72 -23.50
C GLY A 393 -26.13 -1.49 -23.51
N TRP A 394 -25.16 -1.41 -22.61
CA TRP A 394 -24.20 -0.30 -22.60
C TRP A 394 -22.80 -0.83 -22.40
N ILE A 395 -21.87 -0.48 -23.29
CA ILE A 395 -20.48 -0.91 -23.23
C ILE A 395 -19.61 0.15 -22.55
N GLY A 396 -18.70 -0.28 -21.68
CA GLY A 396 -17.78 0.62 -21.02
C GLY A 396 -18.24 1.09 -19.65
N SER A 397 -17.31 1.72 -18.96
CA SER A 397 -17.53 2.31 -17.64
C SER A 397 -18.26 3.66 -17.75
N ILE A 398 -19.00 4.03 -16.71
CA ILE A 398 -19.77 5.28 -16.62
C ILE A 398 -19.31 6.04 -15.38
N ILE A 399 -19.04 7.33 -15.55
CA ILE A 399 -18.83 8.28 -14.46
C ILE A 399 -19.73 9.50 -14.62
N THR A 400 -20.36 9.91 -13.52
CA THR A 400 -21.21 11.10 -13.48
C THR A 400 -21.28 11.70 -12.07
N PRO A 401 -21.32 13.04 -11.92
CA PRO A 401 -21.68 13.68 -10.66
C PRO A 401 -23.18 13.59 -10.35
N GLY A 402 -23.99 13.09 -11.28
CA GLY A 402 -25.45 12.98 -11.19
C GLY A 402 -25.96 11.59 -10.84
N THR A 403 -27.24 11.37 -11.15
CA THR A 403 -27.94 10.10 -10.98
C THR A 403 -27.76 9.23 -12.23
N ILE A 404 -27.54 7.92 -12.06
CA ILE A 404 -27.62 6.94 -13.15
C ILE A 404 -28.95 6.19 -13.03
N ILE A 405 -29.71 6.12 -14.12
CA ILE A 405 -30.87 5.24 -14.26
C ILE A 405 -30.56 4.25 -15.39
N ALA A 406 -30.23 3.01 -15.04
CA ALA A 406 -29.97 1.94 -15.99
C ALA A 406 -31.23 1.08 -16.16
N GLN A 407 -31.78 1.06 -17.38
CA GLN A 407 -32.85 0.15 -17.80
C GLN A 407 -32.33 -0.92 -18.78
N VAL A 408 -31.02 -0.98 -18.96
CA VAL A 408 -30.28 -1.92 -19.82
C VAL A 408 -29.12 -2.52 -19.03
N THR A 409 -28.65 -3.67 -19.47
CA THR A 409 -27.42 -4.29 -18.96
C THR A 409 -26.22 -3.39 -19.21
N THR A 410 -25.32 -3.28 -18.24
CA THR A 410 -24.14 -2.40 -18.31
C THR A 410 -22.86 -3.23 -18.20
N ASN A 411 -21.91 -2.99 -19.09
CA ASN A 411 -20.69 -3.78 -19.25
C ASN A 411 -19.46 -2.94 -18.87
N GLY A 412 -19.35 -2.59 -17.59
CA GLY A 412 -18.28 -1.74 -17.08
C GLY A 412 -18.59 -1.20 -15.69
N ARG A 413 -17.67 -0.43 -15.13
CA ARG A 413 -17.84 0.17 -13.80
C ARG A 413 -18.84 1.31 -13.81
N MET A 414 -19.49 1.57 -12.68
CA MET A 414 -20.42 2.70 -12.53
C MET A 414 -20.08 3.55 -11.32
N TYR A 415 -19.89 4.85 -11.54
CA TYR A 415 -19.66 5.84 -10.49
C TYR A 415 -20.65 6.98 -10.62
N ALA A 416 -21.60 7.04 -9.69
CA ALA A 416 -22.60 8.10 -9.62
C ALA A 416 -22.38 8.97 -8.38
N GLY A 417 -22.37 10.30 -8.56
CA GLY A 417 -22.33 11.24 -7.44
C GLY A 417 -23.65 11.34 -6.68
N ARG A 418 -24.73 10.79 -7.25
CA ARG A 418 -26.06 10.70 -6.62
C ARG A 418 -26.55 9.26 -6.59
N ASP A 419 -27.83 9.07 -6.93
CA ASP A 419 -28.49 7.77 -6.86
C ASP A 419 -28.13 6.89 -8.06
N ILE A 420 -28.19 5.58 -7.88
CA ILE A 420 -28.21 4.59 -8.97
C ILE A 420 -29.55 3.87 -8.93
N TYR A 421 -30.26 3.84 -10.07
CA TYR A 421 -31.45 3.03 -10.27
C TYR A 421 -31.13 1.90 -11.24
N LEU A 422 -31.27 0.65 -10.81
CA LEU A 422 -31.28 -0.52 -11.68
C LEU A 422 -32.74 -0.92 -11.88
N TYR A 423 -33.36 -0.43 -12.96
CA TYR A 423 -34.79 -0.51 -13.14
C TYR A 423 -35.20 -0.91 -14.55
N GLN A 424 -35.64 -2.16 -14.67
CA GLN A 424 -36.38 -2.62 -15.83
C GLN A 424 -37.89 -2.61 -15.53
N PRO A 425 -38.70 -1.78 -16.22
CA PRO A 425 -40.12 -1.54 -15.90
C PRO A 425 -41.09 -2.68 -16.26
N VAL A 426 -40.64 -3.71 -16.97
CA VAL A 426 -41.44 -4.87 -17.36
C VAL A 426 -40.81 -6.16 -16.83
N SER A 427 -41.61 -7.19 -16.55
CA SER A 427 -41.08 -8.56 -16.54
C SER A 427 -40.50 -8.80 -17.94
N SER A 428 -39.20 -9.04 -18.05
CA SER A 428 -38.60 -9.20 -19.36
C SER A 428 -39.29 -10.34 -20.10
N GLU A 429 -39.91 -10.04 -21.24
CA GLU A 429 -40.38 -11.10 -22.14
C GLU A 429 -39.21 -11.88 -22.75
N THR A 430 -37.97 -11.45 -22.46
CA THR A 430 -36.73 -12.15 -22.82
C THR A 430 -36.35 -13.22 -21.79
N GLY A 431 -36.92 -13.20 -20.58
CA GLY A 431 -36.59 -14.16 -19.52
C GLY A 431 -35.26 -13.88 -18.79
N LEU A 432 -34.52 -12.85 -19.22
CA LEU A 432 -33.24 -12.44 -18.66
C LEU A 432 -33.40 -11.16 -17.83
N GLY A 433 -32.80 -11.12 -16.64
CA GLY A 433 -32.84 -9.94 -15.77
C GLY A 433 -31.80 -8.91 -16.17
N LEU A 434 -31.99 -7.65 -15.80
CA LEU A 434 -30.94 -6.63 -15.96
C LEU A 434 -29.69 -7.03 -15.17
N GLU A 435 -28.55 -7.12 -15.86
CA GLU A 435 -27.25 -7.49 -15.29
C GLU A 435 -26.30 -6.29 -15.27
N ARG A 436 -25.29 -6.36 -14.40
CA ARG A 436 -24.26 -5.34 -14.30
C ARG A 436 -22.90 -5.99 -14.15
N HIS A 437 -22.10 -5.88 -15.20
CA HIS A 437 -20.80 -6.53 -15.27
C HIS A 437 -19.66 -5.62 -14.83
N ASN A 438 -18.62 -6.19 -14.21
CA ASN A 438 -17.41 -5.48 -13.81
C ASN A 438 -16.32 -5.68 -14.86
N TYR A 439 -16.36 -4.93 -15.95
CA TYR A 439 -15.20 -4.79 -16.85
C TYR A 439 -14.39 -3.55 -16.39
N PRO A 440 -13.18 -3.72 -15.82
CA PRO A 440 -12.34 -2.60 -15.45
C PRO A 440 -11.98 -1.78 -16.68
N TRP A 441 -11.99 -0.45 -16.55
CA TRP A 441 -11.50 0.43 -17.61
C TRP A 441 -9.97 0.44 -17.61
N ASN A 442 -9.38 0.23 -18.78
CA ASN A 442 -7.93 0.17 -18.99
C ASN A 442 -7.30 1.56 -19.21
N GLY A 443 -8.09 2.62 -19.07
CA GLY A 443 -7.67 4.01 -19.25
C GLY A 443 -6.57 4.45 -18.30
N ASP A 444 -5.55 5.06 -18.87
CA ASP A 444 -4.42 5.60 -18.13
C ASP A 444 -4.74 7.03 -17.68
N GLN A 445 -4.83 7.27 -16.36
CA GLN A 445 -4.92 8.62 -15.80
C GLN A 445 -3.63 9.43 -15.95
N THR A 446 -2.54 8.82 -16.40
CA THR A 446 -1.31 9.53 -16.69
C THR A 446 -1.35 9.97 -18.15
N THR A 447 -1.62 11.25 -18.39
CA THR A 447 -1.60 11.89 -19.72
C THR A 447 -0.20 11.97 -20.35
N ALA A 448 0.70 11.04 -20.01
CA ALA A 448 1.92 10.77 -20.75
C ALA A 448 1.73 9.45 -21.52
N PRO A 449 1.99 9.40 -22.84
CA PRO A 449 1.92 8.15 -23.57
C PRO A 449 2.87 7.15 -22.91
N LYS A 450 2.40 5.97 -22.49
CA LYS A 450 3.31 4.86 -22.19
C LYS A 450 4.14 4.59 -23.46
N GLY A 451 5.36 5.07 -23.52
CA GLY A 451 6.33 4.63 -24.52
C GLY A 451 6.82 3.24 -24.14
N ASP A 452 7.55 2.58 -25.02
CA ASP A 452 8.27 1.34 -24.70
C ASP A 452 9.65 1.62 -24.08
N GLY A 453 9.83 2.81 -23.51
CA GLY A 453 11.04 3.23 -22.85
C GLY A 453 11.22 2.56 -21.50
N THR A 454 12.46 2.22 -21.17
CA THR A 454 12.85 1.65 -19.88
C THR A 454 14.02 2.43 -19.31
N LEU A 455 13.93 2.83 -18.05
CA LEU A 455 15.04 3.45 -17.32
C LEU A 455 15.52 2.53 -16.22
N THR A 456 16.84 2.41 -16.09
CA THR A 456 17.47 1.65 -15.00
C THR A 456 18.58 2.46 -14.34
N TRP A 457 18.80 2.17 -13.05
CA TRP A 457 19.93 2.68 -12.28
C TRP A 457 20.24 1.75 -11.11
N MET A 458 21.44 1.89 -10.57
CA MET A 458 21.89 1.13 -9.40
C MET A 458 22.36 2.09 -8.31
N LYS A 459 22.03 1.76 -7.06
CA LYS A 459 22.34 2.54 -5.88
C LYS A 459 23.31 1.81 -4.98
N VAL A 460 24.44 2.46 -4.65
CA VAL A 460 25.50 1.87 -3.80
C VAL A 460 25.96 2.85 -2.70
N GLY A 461 26.73 2.31 -1.76
CA GLY A 461 27.38 3.07 -0.69
C GLY A 461 28.85 3.30 -0.98
N SER A 462 29.41 4.41 -0.49
CA SER A 462 30.84 4.74 -0.61
C SER A 462 31.77 3.72 0.07
N ASP A 463 31.27 2.94 1.01
CA ASP A 463 32.01 2.05 1.90
C ASP A 463 32.09 0.59 1.43
N ASN A 464 31.37 0.22 0.36
CA ASN A 464 30.99 -1.19 0.15
C ASN A 464 31.26 -1.74 -1.26
N GLU A 465 32.37 -1.37 -1.91
CA GLU A 465 32.88 -1.99 -3.15
C GLU A 465 31.80 -2.24 -4.24
N ASN A 466 30.93 -1.26 -4.52
CA ASN A 466 29.81 -1.34 -5.48
C ASN A 466 28.69 -2.34 -5.14
N LYS A 467 28.53 -2.76 -3.88
CA LYS A 467 27.38 -3.56 -3.46
C LYS A 467 26.09 -2.71 -3.45
N PRO A 468 24.97 -3.21 -4.03
CA PRO A 468 23.68 -2.53 -4.00
C PRO A 468 23.17 -2.22 -2.58
N LEU A 469 22.53 -1.06 -2.42
CA LEU A 469 21.96 -0.57 -1.16
C LEU A 469 20.43 -0.47 -1.25
N ALA A 470 19.77 -1.16 -0.34
CA ALA A 470 18.32 -1.11 -0.15
C ALA A 470 17.85 0.20 0.52
N GLY A 471 16.60 0.60 0.27
CA GLY A 471 15.84 1.56 1.08
C GLY A 471 15.95 3.02 0.63
N SER A 472 16.52 3.28 -0.54
CA SER A 472 16.48 4.62 -1.15
C SER A 472 15.11 4.93 -1.77
N GLN A 473 14.75 6.22 -1.87
CA GLN A 473 13.56 6.67 -2.61
C GLN A 473 13.95 7.77 -3.58
N TRP A 474 13.28 7.81 -4.73
CA TRP A 474 13.60 8.71 -5.83
C TRP A 474 12.37 9.46 -6.34
N GLN A 475 12.58 10.67 -6.84
CA GLN A 475 11.63 11.41 -7.66
C GLN A 475 12.09 11.32 -9.12
N LEU A 476 11.21 10.81 -9.99
CA LEU A 476 11.39 10.80 -11.44
C LEU A 476 10.43 11.81 -12.06
N THR A 477 10.96 12.80 -12.78
CA THR A 477 10.17 13.84 -13.46
C THR A 477 10.49 13.92 -14.95
N ALA A 478 9.58 14.45 -15.76
CA ALA A 478 9.82 14.75 -17.17
C ALA A 478 9.07 16.01 -17.63
N ASP A 479 9.49 16.57 -18.76
CA ASP A 479 8.98 17.85 -19.32
C ASP A 479 7.50 17.81 -19.73
N ASN A 480 6.90 16.62 -19.82
CA ASN A 480 5.48 16.39 -20.10
C ASN A 480 4.60 16.41 -18.83
N ASN A 481 5.07 17.02 -17.74
CA ASN A 481 4.46 17.01 -16.40
C ASN A 481 4.38 15.62 -15.74
N TYR A 482 5.10 14.62 -16.26
CA TYR A 482 5.28 13.36 -15.55
C TYR A 482 6.07 13.62 -14.26
N SER A 483 5.55 13.12 -13.14
CA SER A 483 6.19 13.23 -11.84
C SER A 483 5.76 12.06 -10.97
N GLN A 484 6.68 11.14 -10.68
CA GLN A 484 6.41 9.93 -9.92
C GLN A 484 7.47 9.69 -8.84
N THR A 485 7.03 9.16 -7.70
CA THR A 485 7.92 8.69 -6.63
C THR A 485 8.21 7.21 -6.87
N ILE A 486 9.48 6.83 -6.82
CA ILE A 486 9.96 5.46 -7.00
C ILE A 486 10.55 4.98 -5.68
N ASP A 487 9.88 4.01 -5.07
CA ASP A 487 10.37 3.29 -3.89
C ASP A 487 11.22 2.08 -4.33
N ASP A 488 12.27 1.76 -3.58
CA ASP A 488 13.13 0.59 -3.82
C ASP A 488 12.36 -0.72 -3.60
N ASN A 489 12.23 -1.53 -4.66
CA ASN A 489 11.59 -2.84 -4.56
C ASN A 489 12.61 -3.86 -4.04
N THR A 490 12.41 -4.31 -2.80
CA THR A 490 13.33 -5.25 -2.15
C THR A 490 12.87 -6.71 -2.26
N GLY A 491 11.85 -6.98 -3.09
CA GLY A 491 11.24 -8.29 -3.27
C GLY A 491 10.21 -8.64 -2.19
N GLU A 492 9.70 -7.65 -1.46
CA GLU A 492 8.67 -7.87 -0.46
C GLU A 492 7.33 -8.28 -1.09
N THR A 493 6.63 -9.19 -0.43
CA THR A 493 5.33 -9.68 -0.90
C THR A 493 4.30 -8.55 -0.87
N GLY A 494 3.69 -8.27 -2.02
CA GLY A 494 2.66 -7.23 -2.14
C GLY A 494 3.19 -5.83 -2.46
N TYR A 495 4.47 -5.68 -2.84
CA TYR A 495 4.97 -4.43 -3.40
C TYR A 495 4.15 -4.00 -4.64
N ARG A 496 3.77 -2.72 -4.70
CA ARG A 496 2.97 -2.13 -5.81
C ARG A 496 3.57 -0.83 -6.35
N GLY A 497 4.82 -0.53 -6.01
CA GLY A 497 5.51 0.64 -6.53
C GLY A 497 5.96 0.47 -7.99
N LEU A 498 6.63 1.50 -8.51
CA LEU A 498 7.00 1.57 -9.92
C LEU A 498 8.35 0.91 -10.25
N ASP A 499 9.09 0.45 -9.25
CA ASP A 499 10.32 -0.30 -9.45
C ASP A 499 10.02 -1.78 -9.74
N GLY A 500 10.19 -2.18 -10.99
CA GLY A 500 9.95 -3.54 -11.47
C GLY A 500 11.06 -4.54 -11.14
N ASN A 501 12.20 -4.10 -10.59
CA ASN A 501 13.29 -5.00 -10.24
C ASN A 501 13.25 -5.34 -8.74
N PRO A 502 13.02 -6.61 -8.34
CA PRO A 502 12.93 -7.00 -6.94
C PRO A 502 14.31 -7.10 -6.23
N HIS A 503 15.40 -6.68 -6.87
CA HIS A 503 16.73 -6.70 -6.30
C HIS A 503 17.03 -5.37 -5.59
N PRO A 504 17.26 -5.37 -4.26
CA PRO A 504 17.42 -4.15 -3.51
C PRO A 504 18.54 -3.25 -4.05
N GLY A 505 18.23 -1.97 -4.27
CA GLY A 505 19.17 -0.99 -4.80
C GLY A 505 19.41 -1.08 -6.30
N GLU A 506 18.69 -1.93 -7.03
CA GLU A 506 18.71 -2.00 -8.49
C GLU A 506 17.31 -1.68 -9.02
N PHE A 507 17.19 -0.61 -9.79
CA PHE A 507 15.89 -0.07 -10.16
C PHE A 507 15.58 -0.29 -11.64
N THR A 508 14.34 -0.63 -11.95
CA THR A 508 13.82 -0.69 -13.32
C THR A 508 12.45 -0.05 -13.42
N VAL A 509 12.31 1.02 -14.21
CA VAL A 509 11.02 1.67 -14.48
C VAL A 509 10.72 1.53 -15.97
N GLU A 510 9.66 0.78 -16.29
CA GLU A 510 9.26 0.45 -17.65
C GLU A 510 8.07 1.32 -18.13
N HIS A 511 7.75 1.16 -19.41
CA HIS A 511 6.59 1.78 -20.06
C HIS A 511 6.61 3.32 -20.07
N LEU A 512 7.80 3.91 -20.15
CA LEU A 512 7.99 5.35 -20.15
C LEU A 512 7.91 5.95 -21.56
N ALA A 513 7.24 7.11 -21.67
CA ALA A 513 7.16 7.92 -22.87
C ALA A 513 8.55 8.27 -23.44
N TYR A 514 8.61 8.60 -24.73
CA TYR A 514 9.78 9.32 -25.24
C TYR A 514 9.82 10.72 -24.66
N GLY A 515 10.98 11.15 -24.17
CA GLY A 515 11.12 12.41 -23.46
C GLY A 515 12.39 12.47 -22.63
N THR A 516 12.69 13.65 -22.10
CA THR A 516 13.80 13.86 -21.17
C THR A 516 13.30 13.72 -19.74
N TYR A 517 13.95 12.83 -19.00
CA TYR A 517 13.66 12.49 -17.62
C TYR A 517 14.75 13.02 -16.70
N THR A 518 14.35 13.48 -15.51
CA THR A 518 15.22 13.87 -14.41
C THR A 518 14.96 12.96 -13.22
N LEU A 519 16.01 12.38 -12.66
CA LEU A 519 15.99 11.54 -11.47
C LEU A 519 16.69 12.27 -10.31
N LYS A 520 16.06 12.32 -9.14
CA LYS A 520 16.62 12.91 -7.92
C LYS A 520 16.30 12.04 -6.70
N GLU A 521 17.28 11.80 -5.83
CA GLU A 521 17.04 11.07 -4.58
C GLU A 521 16.22 11.95 -3.61
N THR A 522 15.16 11.39 -3.02
CA THR A 522 14.30 12.06 -2.03
C THR A 522 14.48 11.49 -0.62
N LYS A 523 14.94 10.24 -0.51
CA LYS A 523 15.25 9.59 0.76
C LYS A 523 16.52 8.75 0.61
N ALA A 524 17.51 9.01 1.44
CA ALA A 524 18.73 8.20 1.53
C ALA A 524 18.44 6.85 2.22
N PRO A 525 19.21 5.80 1.90
CA PRO A 525 19.27 4.60 2.72
C PRO A 525 19.69 4.90 4.17
N ASP A 526 19.27 4.05 5.11
CA ASP A 526 19.63 4.18 6.52
C ASP A 526 21.16 4.18 6.72
N GLY A 527 21.68 5.17 7.44
CA GLY A 527 23.13 5.32 7.68
C GLY A 527 23.90 5.99 6.54
N TYR A 528 23.22 6.62 5.59
CA TYR A 528 23.84 7.37 4.49
C TYR A 528 23.29 8.79 4.38
N GLU A 529 24.12 9.70 3.89
CA GLU A 529 23.71 11.08 3.58
C GLU A 529 22.87 11.11 2.30
N LEU A 530 21.91 12.05 2.21
CA LEU A 530 21.09 12.27 1.00
C LEU A 530 21.95 12.84 -0.13
N ASN A 531 21.91 12.22 -1.30
CA ASN A 531 22.56 12.73 -2.49
C ASN A 531 21.61 13.71 -3.23
N ASP A 532 21.93 15.00 -3.15
CA ASP A 532 21.11 16.07 -3.77
C ASP A 532 21.37 16.25 -5.29
N THR A 533 22.20 15.40 -5.90
CA THR A 533 22.49 15.44 -7.35
C THR A 533 21.28 15.02 -8.16
N SER A 534 21.00 15.77 -9.25
CA SER A 534 19.98 15.41 -10.24
C SER A 534 20.63 14.83 -11.49
N TYR A 535 20.09 13.72 -11.98
CA TYR A 535 20.57 13.01 -13.16
C TYR A 535 19.55 13.13 -14.30
N THR A 536 20.00 13.30 -15.54
CA THR A 536 19.10 13.44 -16.68
C THR A 536 19.42 12.44 -17.80
N VAL A 537 18.37 11.94 -18.45
CA VAL A 537 18.46 11.03 -19.60
C VAL A 537 17.32 11.30 -20.56
N THR A 538 17.48 10.98 -21.84
CA THR A 538 16.43 11.16 -22.85
C THR A 538 16.10 9.82 -23.49
N ILE A 539 14.83 9.42 -23.40
CA ILE A 539 14.28 8.27 -24.11
C ILE A 539 13.86 8.75 -25.51
N THR A 540 14.33 8.05 -26.54
CA THR A 540 13.96 8.32 -27.93
C THR A 540 13.59 7.02 -28.64
N ALA A 541 12.99 7.12 -29.84
CA ALA A 541 12.68 5.95 -30.66
C ALA A 541 13.92 5.06 -30.97
N ASN A 542 15.13 5.64 -31.01
CA ASN A 542 16.37 4.93 -31.31
C ASN A 542 17.17 4.55 -30.05
N ALA A 543 16.79 5.07 -28.88
CA ALA A 543 17.44 4.84 -27.60
C ALA A 543 16.36 4.71 -26.53
N LYS A 544 15.73 3.53 -26.52
CA LYS A 544 14.57 3.23 -25.67
C LYS A 544 14.97 2.89 -24.23
N ASN A 545 16.18 2.40 -24.04
CA ASN A 545 16.65 1.91 -22.74
C ASN A 545 17.90 2.66 -22.24
N PRO A 546 17.88 4.00 -22.14
CA PRO A 546 19.01 4.72 -21.58
C PRO A 546 19.12 4.45 -20.08
N VAL A 547 20.36 4.41 -19.59
CA VAL A 547 20.68 4.22 -18.16
C VAL A 547 21.03 5.55 -17.54
N PHE A 548 20.59 5.79 -16.30
CA PHE A 548 21.03 6.99 -15.58
C PHE A 548 22.52 6.93 -15.26
N ASN A 549 23.11 8.11 -15.04
CA ASN A 549 24.51 8.27 -14.64
C ASN A 549 25.50 7.54 -15.58
N ASN A 550 25.18 7.49 -16.88
CA ASN A 550 25.97 6.78 -17.90
C ASN A 550 26.27 5.31 -17.56
N GLY A 551 25.41 4.66 -16.76
CA GLY A 551 25.55 3.27 -16.33
C GLY A 551 26.48 3.07 -15.13
N GLU A 552 27.06 4.13 -14.58
CA GLU A 552 27.77 4.06 -13.30
C GLU A 552 26.77 4.07 -12.13
N ALA A 553 27.10 3.36 -11.06
CA ALA A 553 26.27 3.35 -9.85
C ALA A 553 26.17 4.75 -9.23
N ILE A 554 24.98 5.13 -8.77
CA ILE A 554 24.78 6.34 -7.99
C ILE A 554 25.22 6.03 -6.55
N VAL A 555 26.07 6.88 -5.98
CA VAL A 555 26.72 6.63 -4.69
C VAL A 555 26.17 7.59 -3.63
N ASN A 556 25.87 7.08 -2.42
CA ASN A 556 25.77 7.95 -1.24
C ASN A 556 27.00 7.78 -0.34
N GLN A 557 27.38 8.88 0.28
CA GLN A 557 28.40 8.87 1.32
C GLN A 557 27.80 8.29 2.60
N GLN A 558 28.49 7.32 3.20
CA GLN A 558 28.10 6.79 4.50
C GLN A 558 28.13 7.92 5.53
N THR A 559 27.08 8.05 6.35
CA THR A 559 27.12 9.01 7.45
C THR A 559 28.30 8.66 8.34
N PRO A 560 29.16 9.62 8.69
CA PRO A 560 30.22 9.37 9.65
C PRO A 560 29.62 8.74 10.91
N PRO A 561 30.24 7.69 11.48
CA PRO A 561 29.85 7.20 12.78
C PRO A 561 29.80 8.38 13.77
N PRO A 562 28.84 8.40 14.71
CA PRO A 562 28.86 9.38 15.78
C PRO A 562 30.24 9.37 16.43
N ALA A 563 30.84 10.55 16.60
CA ALA A 563 32.12 10.64 17.30
C ALA A 563 31.98 9.99 18.69
N PRO A 564 32.92 9.16 19.13
CA PRO A 564 32.87 8.58 20.47
C PRO A 564 32.83 9.69 21.52
N PRO A 565 32.12 9.51 22.65
CA PRO A 565 32.03 10.54 23.67
C PRO A 565 33.41 10.82 24.25
N THR A 566 33.66 12.08 24.60
CA THR A 566 34.91 12.49 25.25
C THR A 566 35.04 11.76 26.59
N PRO A 567 36.14 11.01 26.85
CA PRO A 567 36.31 10.24 28.09
C PRO A 567 36.31 11.13 29.34
N ALA A 568 35.77 10.62 30.44
CA ALA A 568 35.86 11.28 31.73
C ALA A 568 37.22 11.02 32.37
N THR A 569 37.81 12.03 33.02
CA THR A 569 39.04 11.86 33.82
C THR A 569 38.82 12.22 35.28
N PHE A 570 39.37 11.42 36.18
CA PHE A 570 39.34 11.69 37.63
C PHE A 570 40.73 11.55 38.23
N THR A 571 41.12 12.54 39.05
CA THR A 571 42.37 12.51 39.82
C THR A 571 42.05 12.47 41.30
N LEU A 572 42.33 11.34 41.95
CA LEU A 572 42.19 11.23 43.40
C LEU A 572 43.31 12.03 44.09
N LYS A 573 42.93 12.83 45.09
CA LYS A 573 43.86 13.51 45.98
C LYS A 573 43.65 13.09 47.43
N ALA A 574 44.73 13.16 48.19
CA ALA A 574 44.72 12.91 49.62
C ALA A 574 45.66 13.87 50.34
N THR A 575 45.45 14.03 51.64
CA THR A 575 46.35 14.75 52.53
C THR A 575 47.05 13.79 53.48
N LYS A 576 48.37 13.84 53.53
CA LYS A 576 49.16 13.16 54.53
C LYS A 576 49.44 14.08 55.72
N ARG A 577 49.25 13.57 56.94
CA ARG A 577 49.70 14.20 58.19
C ARG A 577 50.62 13.25 58.95
N PHE A 578 51.63 13.82 59.60
CA PHE A 578 52.50 13.11 60.53
C PHE A 578 52.53 13.86 61.85
N VAL A 579 52.32 13.17 62.96
CA VAL A 579 52.24 13.78 64.30
C VAL A 579 53.14 13.05 65.29
N ASP A 580 53.52 13.72 66.37
CA ASP A 580 54.24 13.11 67.49
C ASP A 580 53.31 12.30 68.42
N ALA A 581 53.86 11.85 69.55
CA ALA A 581 53.11 11.06 70.53
C ALA A 581 51.90 11.81 71.12
N ASP A 582 51.97 13.14 71.17
CA ASP A 582 50.97 14.03 71.77
C ASP A 582 50.01 14.60 70.72
N GLY A 583 50.24 14.31 69.44
CA GLY A 583 49.40 14.76 68.32
C GLY A 583 49.87 16.07 67.68
N ASN A 584 51.04 16.60 68.06
CA ASN A 584 51.58 17.81 67.44
C ASN A 584 52.12 17.49 66.04
N PRO A 585 51.90 18.36 65.03
CA PRO A 585 52.41 18.14 63.67
C PRO A 585 53.93 18.03 63.63
N ILE A 586 54.42 17.03 62.89
CA ILE A 586 55.81 16.86 62.50
C ILE A 586 55.93 17.26 61.03
N ALA A 587 56.93 18.10 60.71
CA ALA A 587 57.21 18.49 59.33
C ALA A 587 57.40 17.26 58.42
N LEU A 588 56.69 17.25 57.29
CA LEU A 588 56.75 16.16 56.33
C LEU A 588 57.97 16.33 55.41
N GLN A 589 58.65 15.22 55.16
CA GLN A 589 59.66 15.15 54.11
C GLN A 589 58.98 14.72 52.81
N LYS A 590 59.31 15.39 51.71
CA LYS A 590 58.84 15.03 50.37
C LYS A 590 59.22 13.58 50.06
N GLY A 591 58.25 12.80 49.58
CA GLY A 591 58.45 11.43 49.12
C GLY A 591 58.57 10.39 50.23
N ARG A 592 58.32 10.75 51.48
CA ARG A 592 58.54 9.86 52.63
C ARG A 592 57.53 8.73 52.75
N PHE A 593 56.26 9.01 52.51
CA PHE A 593 55.16 8.05 52.62
C PHE A 593 54.58 7.76 51.24
N SER A 594 54.22 6.50 51.01
CA SER A 594 53.71 6.00 49.72
C SER A 594 52.29 5.47 49.89
N PHE A 595 51.47 5.64 48.86
CA PHE A 595 50.06 5.25 48.84
C PHE A 595 49.77 4.47 47.58
N GLN A 596 48.80 3.57 47.63
CA GLN A 596 48.36 2.78 46.49
C GLN A 596 46.84 2.89 46.32
N LEU A 597 46.43 3.03 45.07
CA LEU A 597 45.05 2.91 44.62
C LEU A 597 44.90 1.57 43.92
N LYS A 598 43.91 0.77 44.33
CA LYS A 598 43.63 -0.54 43.76
C LYS A 598 42.23 -0.58 43.17
N ASP A 599 42.06 -1.33 42.09
CA ASP A 599 40.74 -1.61 41.54
C ASP A 599 39.97 -2.68 42.35
N LYS A 600 38.80 -3.06 41.84
CA LYS A 600 37.91 -4.07 42.45
C LYS A 600 38.53 -5.47 42.58
N ASP A 601 39.50 -5.80 41.73
CA ASP A 601 40.17 -7.10 41.71
C ASP A 601 41.44 -7.08 42.59
N GLY A 602 41.72 -5.95 43.24
CA GLY A 602 42.86 -5.74 44.12
C GLY A 602 44.16 -5.42 43.37
N GLN A 603 44.11 -5.17 42.06
CA GLN A 603 45.27 -4.77 41.28
C GLN A 603 45.60 -3.30 41.53
N VAL A 604 46.88 -2.99 41.73
CA VAL A 604 47.35 -1.61 41.93
C VAL A 604 47.31 -0.88 40.60
N VAL A 605 46.50 0.18 40.52
CA VAL A 605 46.29 1.00 39.30
C VAL A 605 47.02 2.34 39.33
N SER A 606 47.38 2.84 40.52
CA SER A 606 48.28 3.99 40.67
C SER A 606 48.95 3.98 42.04
N THR A 607 50.13 4.59 42.13
CA THR A 607 50.83 4.84 43.39
C THR A 607 51.25 6.29 43.47
N ALA A 608 51.14 6.89 44.66
CA ALA A 608 51.52 8.27 44.89
C ALA A 608 52.39 8.40 46.14
N LYS A 609 53.10 9.52 46.26
CA LYS A 609 53.86 9.87 47.47
C LYS A 609 53.48 11.26 47.95
N ASN A 610 53.64 11.52 49.24
CA ASN A 610 53.38 12.85 49.80
C ASN A 610 54.43 13.87 49.32
N THR A 611 54.02 15.12 49.14
CA THR A 611 54.94 16.25 49.00
C THR A 611 55.34 16.79 50.40
N ALA A 612 56.14 17.87 50.45
CA ALA A 612 56.56 18.48 51.72
C ALA A 612 55.41 19.16 52.48
N ASP A 613 54.35 19.59 51.80
CA ASP A 613 53.14 20.15 52.43
C ASP A 613 52.12 19.07 52.84
N GLY A 614 52.39 17.81 52.47
CA GLY A 614 51.54 16.67 52.76
C GLY A 614 50.54 16.31 51.67
N SER A 615 50.41 17.08 50.59
CA SER A 615 49.58 16.71 49.45
C SER A 615 50.04 15.39 48.81
N VAL A 616 49.07 14.59 48.38
CA VAL A 616 49.25 13.33 47.65
C VAL A 616 48.30 13.38 46.45
N THR A 617 48.86 13.22 45.26
CA THR A 617 48.09 13.23 44.01
C THR A 617 48.40 11.94 43.25
N PHE A 618 47.36 11.15 42.96
CA PHE A 618 47.47 9.95 42.13
C PHE A 618 47.47 10.31 40.64
N ASP A 619 47.83 9.35 39.79
CA ASP A 619 47.66 9.53 38.34
C ASP A 619 46.16 9.64 37.99
N ALA A 620 45.87 10.39 36.94
CA ALA A 620 44.50 10.52 36.45
C ALA A 620 44.00 9.17 35.92
N LEU A 621 42.82 8.75 36.37
CA LEU A 621 42.09 7.62 35.81
C LEU A 621 41.21 8.10 34.66
N THR A 622 41.23 7.38 33.54
CA THR A 622 40.41 7.67 32.36
C THR A 622 39.30 6.63 32.21
N PHE A 623 38.09 7.09 31.96
CA PHE A 623 36.91 6.26 31.76
C PHE A 623 36.32 6.53 30.37
N ASP A 624 36.37 5.52 29.52
CA ASP A 624 35.90 5.55 28.13
C ASP A 624 34.48 4.98 27.97
N LYS A 625 33.87 4.49 29.06
CA LYS A 625 32.55 3.86 29.08
C LYS A 625 31.77 4.31 30.31
N THR A 626 30.44 4.29 30.18
CA THR A 626 29.54 4.46 31.32
C THR A 626 29.61 3.24 32.24
N GLY A 627 29.40 3.46 33.53
CA GLY A 627 29.46 2.38 34.52
C GLY A 627 29.83 2.85 35.91
N VAL A 628 29.87 1.89 36.83
CA VAL A 628 30.29 2.10 38.22
C VAL A 628 31.62 1.41 38.43
N TYR A 629 32.63 2.18 38.79
CA TYR A 629 34.00 1.73 39.02
C TYR A 629 34.34 1.87 40.50
N THR A 630 34.77 0.78 41.12
CA THR A 630 35.09 0.74 42.55
C THR A 630 36.58 0.56 42.78
N TYR A 631 37.14 1.36 43.67
CA TYR A 631 38.54 1.33 44.05
C TYR A 631 38.71 1.33 45.56
N THR A 632 39.89 0.91 46.00
CA THR A 632 40.34 1.06 47.39
C THR A 632 41.66 1.81 47.44
N VAL A 633 41.79 2.76 48.38
CA VAL A 633 43.02 3.52 48.60
C VAL A 633 43.54 3.31 50.01
N CYS A 634 44.84 3.02 50.13
CA CYS A 634 45.50 2.80 51.41
C CYS A 634 46.96 3.28 51.40
N GLU A 635 47.48 3.57 52.58
CA GLU A 635 48.90 3.85 52.80
C GLU A 635 49.73 2.56 52.77
N ILE A 636 50.90 2.61 52.14
CA ILE A 636 51.85 1.50 52.11
C ILE A 636 52.72 1.57 53.38
N ASN A 637 52.66 0.51 54.18
CA ASN A 637 53.53 0.33 55.32
C ASN A 637 54.87 -0.30 54.88
N ASP A 638 55.88 0.53 54.66
CA ASP A 638 57.26 0.13 54.36
C ASP A 638 58.14 -0.04 55.61
N ALA A 639 57.51 -0.13 56.80
CA ALA A 639 58.15 -0.41 58.09
C ALA A 639 59.28 0.56 58.49
N GLN A 640 59.15 1.85 58.18
CA GLN A 640 60.13 2.85 58.63
C GLN A 640 60.21 2.90 60.16
N GLN A 641 61.45 2.92 60.67
CA GLN A 641 61.70 2.96 62.11
C GLN A 641 61.04 4.17 62.77
N GLY A 642 60.33 3.93 63.87
CA GLY A 642 59.70 4.99 64.67
C GLY A 642 58.42 5.56 64.06
N VAL A 643 57.81 4.93 63.06
CA VAL A 643 56.54 5.34 62.46
C VAL A 643 55.46 4.29 62.74
N GLN A 644 54.36 4.74 63.34
CA GLN A 644 53.08 4.03 63.35
C GLN A 644 52.27 4.53 62.15
N TYR A 645 51.98 3.62 61.22
CA TYR A 645 51.27 3.92 59.98
C TYR A 645 49.75 3.95 60.20
N ASP A 646 49.05 4.72 59.36
CA ASP A 646 47.59 4.68 59.28
C ASP A 646 47.14 3.36 58.63
N PRO A 647 46.39 2.49 59.33
CA PRO A 647 45.93 1.22 58.76
C PRO A 647 44.65 1.39 57.91
N SER A 648 44.09 2.60 57.78
CA SER A 648 42.83 2.82 57.08
C SER A 648 42.88 2.39 55.61
N THR A 649 41.77 1.83 55.16
CA THR A 649 41.49 1.60 53.73
C THR A 649 40.19 2.30 53.42
N HIS A 650 40.22 3.19 52.44
CA HIS A 650 39.06 3.98 52.02
C HIS A 650 38.51 3.47 50.70
N HIS A 651 37.19 3.48 50.56
CA HIS A 651 36.47 3.03 49.36
C HIS A 651 36.13 4.21 48.48
N VAL A 652 36.50 4.13 47.21
CA VAL A 652 36.21 5.16 46.19
C VAL A 652 35.28 4.54 45.15
N ILE A 653 34.11 5.16 44.94
CA ILE A 653 33.16 4.76 43.91
C ILE A 653 33.09 5.89 42.89
N VAL A 654 33.40 5.58 41.64
CA VAL A 654 33.29 6.50 40.50
C VAL A 654 32.12 6.04 39.63
N THR A 655 31.09 6.87 39.54
CA THR A 655 29.94 6.63 38.65
C THR A 655 30.08 7.49 37.41
N VAL A 656 30.18 6.83 36.25
CA VAL A 656 30.36 7.47 34.95
C VAL A 656 29.06 7.40 34.16
N THR A 657 28.54 8.56 33.80
CA THR A 657 27.29 8.74 33.05
C THR A 657 27.54 9.53 31.78
N GLU A 658 26.75 9.29 30.74
CA GLU A 658 26.80 10.06 29.49
C GLU A 658 25.95 11.34 29.60
N THR A 659 26.39 12.42 28.95
CA THR A 659 25.59 13.66 28.83
C THR A 659 24.34 13.44 27.98
N ALA A 660 23.33 14.30 28.17
CA ALA A 660 22.07 14.19 27.44
C ALA A 660 22.21 14.29 25.91
N ASP A 661 23.30 14.86 25.41
CA ASP A 661 23.62 14.99 23.98
C ASP A 661 24.54 13.88 23.45
N GLY A 662 24.96 12.93 24.28
CA GLY A 662 25.80 11.78 23.90
C GLY A 662 27.26 12.11 23.58
N ARG A 663 27.74 13.31 23.90
CA ARG A 663 29.07 13.79 23.46
C ARG A 663 30.15 13.71 24.53
N GLU A 664 29.79 13.62 25.81
CA GLU A 664 30.75 13.65 26.91
C GLU A 664 30.37 12.63 28.00
N LEU A 665 31.39 12.07 28.66
CA LEU A 665 31.21 11.28 29.87
C LEU A 665 31.51 12.15 31.11
N ASN A 666 30.63 12.07 32.11
CA ASN A 666 30.77 12.74 33.41
C ASN A 666 31.07 11.72 34.51
N ALA A 667 32.06 12.01 35.35
CA ALA A 667 32.40 11.19 36.52
C ALA A 667 31.94 11.87 37.82
N THR A 668 31.16 11.15 38.63
CA THR A 668 30.80 11.55 40.00
C THR A 668 31.46 10.60 41.00
N ILE A 669 31.98 11.15 42.10
CA ILE A 669 32.84 10.39 43.02
C ILE A 669 32.28 10.41 44.42
N MET A 670 32.19 9.21 45.00
CA MET A 670 31.92 9.01 46.42
C MET A 670 33.14 8.41 47.11
N LEU A 671 33.49 8.96 48.26
CA LEU A 671 34.51 8.46 49.19
C LEU A 671 33.82 8.00 50.48
N ASP A 672 33.96 6.73 50.83
CA ASP A 672 33.35 6.11 52.01
C ASP A 672 31.86 6.46 52.21
N GLY A 673 31.11 6.46 51.11
CA GLY A 673 29.67 6.73 51.12
C GLY A 673 29.27 8.22 51.11
N SER A 674 30.23 9.14 51.05
CA SER A 674 29.97 10.60 50.98
C SER A 674 30.55 11.21 49.71
N ASN A 675 30.05 12.38 49.29
CA ASN A 675 30.59 13.10 48.13
C ASN A 675 32.06 13.46 48.34
N TYR A 676 32.91 13.15 47.35
CA TYR A 676 34.32 13.46 47.40
C TYR A 676 34.58 14.97 47.17
N THR A 677 35.54 15.49 47.93
CA THR A 677 36.22 16.78 47.68
C THR A 677 37.72 16.58 47.80
N ASP A 678 38.53 17.47 47.25
CA ASP A 678 40.01 17.35 47.28
C ASP A 678 40.61 17.25 48.70
N ASP A 679 39.88 17.72 49.71
CA ASP A 679 40.29 17.69 51.13
C ASP A 679 39.66 16.53 51.93
N SER A 680 38.81 15.70 51.30
CA SER A 680 38.01 14.68 51.99
C SER A 680 38.80 13.44 52.46
N LEU A 681 39.95 13.15 51.83
CA LEU A 681 40.78 11.98 52.14
C LEU A 681 42.03 12.38 52.91
N THR A 682 42.22 11.88 54.12
CA THR A 682 43.40 12.16 54.95
C THR A 682 43.95 10.90 55.61
N PHE A 683 45.26 10.68 55.49
CA PHE A 683 46.00 9.63 56.20
C PHE A 683 46.87 10.24 57.32
N ARG A 684 46.91 9.62 58.49
CA ARG A 684 47.61 10.15 59.69
C ARG A 684 48.58 9.15 60.30
N ASN A 685 49.88 9.43 60.17
CA ASN A 685 50.91 8.64 60.86
C ASN A 685 51.27 9.27 62.21
N LYS A 686 51.74 8.44 63.12
CA LYS A 686 52.18 8.86 64.46
C LYS A 686 53.62 8.40 64.72
N ARG A 687 54.46 9.26 65.31
CA ARG A 687 55.81 8.87 65.72
C ARG A 687 55.73 7.94 66.93
N THR A 688 56.35 6.77 66.83
CA THR A 688 56.50 5.85 67.97
C THR A 688 57.69 6.29 68.83
N PRO A 689 57.56 6.38 70.17
CA PRO A 689 58.68 6.75 71.02
C PRO A 689 59.79 5.69 70.96
N THR A 690 61.03 6.11 70.73
CA THR A 690 62.20 5.23 70.86
C THR A 690 62.40 4.94 72.35
N VAL A 691 62.22 3.69 72.77
CA VAL A 691 62.64 3.29 74.13
C VAL A 691 64.17 3.33 74.15
N ALA A 692 64.75 4.28 74.91
CA ALA A 692 66.18 4.29 75.17
C ALA A 692 66.55 2.97 75.88
N ALA A 693 67.47 2.20 75.29
CA ALA A 693 68.03 1.03 75.97
C ALA A 693 68.71 1.50 77.26
N LEU A 694 68.21 1.04 78.41
CA LEU A 694 68.84 1.30 79.71
C LEU A 694 70.23 0.62 79.72
N PRO A 695 71.29 1.31 80.17
CA PRO A 695 72.59 0.68 80.35
C PRO A 695 72.51 -0.29 81.55
N LEU A 696 72.75 -1.58 81.32
CA LEU A 696 72.99 -2.54 82.39
C LEU A 696 74.43 -2.37 82.92
N THR A 697 74.60 -1.61 83.99
CA THR A 697 75.79 -1.67 84.86
C THR A 697 75.35 -2.15 86.25
N GLY A 698 75.81 -3.33 86.65
CA GLY A 698 75.57 -3.84 88.01
C GLY A 698 75.60 -5.36 88.11
N SER A 699 76.76 -5.89 88.46
CA SER A 699 76.99 -7.29 88.83
C SER A 699 76.30 -7.65 90.15
N VAL A 700 75.51 -8.73 90.19
CA VAL A 700 75.37 -9.57 91.39
C VAL A 700 75.32 -11.05 90.96
N THR A 701 76.26 -11.76 91.55
CA THR A 701 76.56 -13.20 91.54
C THR A 701 75.47 -14.08 92.15
N GLY A 702 75.18 -15.22 91.52
CA GLY A 702 74.38 -16.31 92.10
C GLY A 702 73.70 -17.18 91.04
N MET A 703 74.34 -18.26 90.61
CA MET A 703 73.84 -19.23 89.63
C MET A 703 72.60 -20.00 90.11
N SER A 704 71.62 -20.19 89.21
CA SER A 704 71.05 -21.50 88.86
C SER A 704 70.25 -21.40 87.56
N MET A 705 70.63 -22.19 86.56
CA MET A 705 69.97 -22.37 85.26
C MET A 705 68.53 -22.90 85.39
N LEU A 706 67.64 -22.46 84.49
CA LEU A 706 66.80 -23.36 83.68
C LEU A 706 66.48 -22.70 82.31
N ALA A 707 66.55 -23.52 81.26
CA ALA A 707 66.52 -23.27 79.80
C ALA A 707 65.41 -22.32 79.27
N ALA A 708 65.69 -21.41 78.32
CA ALA A 708 65.65 -21.53 76.83
C ALA A 708 64.31 -22.11 76.32
N SER A 709 63.54 -21.49 75.41
CA SER A 709 63.81 -21.01 74.04
C SER A 709 62.55 -20.23 73.56
N THR A 710 62.57 -19.18 72.74
CA THR A 710 63.03 -19.09 71.35
C THR A 710 63.24 -17.62 70.95
N LEU A 711 64.38 -17.32 70.32
CA LEU A 711 64.77 -16.02 69.75
C LEU A 711 65.09 -16.19 68.25
N LEU A 712 64.53 -15.30 67.43
CA LEU A 712 65.16 -14.55 66.33
C LEU A 712 65.62 -15.18 64.99
N ALA A 713 65.57 -14.27 63.99
CA ALA A 713 66.34 -14.13 62.74
C ALA A 713 65.66 -14.68 61.46
N VAL A 714 65.22 -13.90 60.46
CA VAL A 714 65.76 -12.75 59.65
C VAL A 714 66.23 -13.21 58.26
N ALA A 715 65.75 -12.49 57.24
CA ALA A 715 66.38 -12.18 55.94
C ALA A 715 66.39 -13.18 54.75
N SER A 716 65.77 -12.69 53.66
CA SER A 716 66.31 -12.56 52.29
C SER A 716 66.32 -13.73 51.28
N GLY A 717 65.65 -13.47 50.14
CA GLY A 717 66.06 -13.82 48.77
C GLY A 717 65.95 -15.31 48.37
N LEU A 718 65.82 -15.71 47.10
CA LEU A 718 65.70 -15.08 45.80
C LEU A 718 65.44 -16.23 44.79
N MET A 719 64.75 -15.97 43.68
CA MET A 719 64.96 -16.60 42.36
C MET A 719 64.79 -18.12 42.10
N LEU A 720 63.87 -18.38 41.15
CA LEU A 720 64.08 -19.03 39.85
C LEU A 720 64.28 -20.57 39.79
N LEU A 721 63.36 -21.25 39.11
CA LEU A 721 63.75 -22.21 38.06
C LEU A 721 62.67 -22.33 36.97
N ALA A 722 63.07 -22.04 35.74
CA ALA A 722 62.30 -22.25 34.53
C ALA A 722 62.89 -23.42 33.72
N THR A 723 61.99 -24.16 33.05
CA THR A 723 62.18 -24.89 31.77
C THR A 723 62.85 -26.29 31.79
N ILE A 724 62.10 -27.32 31.37
CA ILE A 724 62.21 -28.05 30.08
C ILE A 724 61.43 -29.39 30.18
N LEU A 725 60.36 -29.55 29.38
CA LEU A 725 60.22 -30.64 28.40
C LEU A 725 59.00 -30.46 27.50
N ARG A 726 59.27 -30.51 26.20
CA ARG A 726 58.37 -30.37 25.05
C ARG A 726 57.63 -31.67 24.71
N SER A 727 56.48 -31.49 24.06
CA SER A 727 55.88 -32.26 22.95
C SER A 727 54.98 -33.48 23.25
N ARG A 728 53.71 -33.36 22.83
CA ARG A 728 53.07 -33.95 21.61
C ARG A 728 51.57 -33.61 21.68
N LYS A 729 51.01 -32.68 20.89
CA LYS A 729 50.42 -32.81 19.54
C LYS A 729 49.47 -33.99 19.31
N THR A 730 48.35 -33.65 18.64
CA THR A 730 47.25 -34.44 18.03
C THR A 730 46.08 -34.76 18.98
N ARG A 731 44.82 -34.42 18.67
CA ARG A 731 44.16 -34.12 17.39
C ARG A 731 43.19 -32.94 17.52
#